data_AF-W7WD78-F1
#
_entry.id   AF-W7WD78-F1
#
_cell.length_a   1.000
_cell.length_b   1.000
_cell.length_c   1.000
_cell.angle_alpha   90.00
_cell.angle_beta   90.00
_cell.angle_gamma   90.00
#
_symmetry.space_group_name_H-M   'P 1'
#
loop_
_entity.id
_entity.type
_entity.pdbx_description
1 polymer ?
#
loop_
_entity_poly.entity_id
_entity_poly.type
_entity_poly.pdbx_seq_one_letter_code
_entity_poly.pdbx_strand_id
1 'polypeptide(L)'
;MPRQLFVTTALPYANGHFHIGHIMEYIQADIWVRFQRMQGRVVHFVGADDAHGAPIMIAAEKAGKTPQQFVADIAAGRKPYLDGFHIAFDNWHSTDGPENHQLAQDTYRALRRNGLIFTREIEQFFDPVKAMFLPDRYIKGECPKCGAKDQYGDSCEVCGAVYAPTELKNPYSTLTGATPVMKTSEHHFFQLSSPRCLDFLKDWTHGSAPISGQPRLQAEVLNKIKEWFATDEQGHGGLADWDISRDAPYFGIEIPDAPGKYFYVWLDAPIGYLASLKNYFDKQGLDFEAFMADPKTEQVHFIGKDITYFHTLFWPAMLHFSGRRTPDHVFVHGFITVSGEKMSKSRGTGISPLRYLEIGMNAEWLRYYIAAKLNGRVEDVDFNPDDFVARVNSDLVGKYINIASRAAGFLSKRFDGRLTAELPAESRTLLEGLQAARDDIARLYEDREYAKALREAMALADRVNEYVDANKPWELAKQAGQDARLQQVCSTCIEAFRLLTIYLKPVLPALAAQVEGFLKVEPMRFADAGRLLGAHAIGEYKHLMQRVDPKLLDALFEPPAEPSPQTSPAAAGAGAVPGGEALAPTITIDDFTKIDLRLAQIVDAALVEGSTKLLRLSLDVGEGRHRTVFSGIQSAFKPADVIGKFTVVVANLAPRKMKFGLSEGMVLAASHADEKTHPGLYLLEPTPGAVPACGCDDARCRARPSMSDPRDARPLPRAETRTWGPSRRRRFIARLHHCGPPAARPSAALPPAPDARGPAPCNCTASARACSMR
;
A
#
# COMPACT_ATOMS: atom_id res chain seq x y z
N MET A 1 8.09 25.47 -29.05
CA MET A 1 8.84 24.89 -27.91
C MET A 1 7.88 24.00 -27.11
N PRO A 2 8.35 22.95 -26.43
CA PRO A 2 7.50 22.08 -25.61
C PRO A 2 6.91 22.81 -24.38
N ARG A 3 5.84 22.26 -23.80
CA ARG A 3 5.32 22.63 -22.47
C ARG A 3 6.36 22.30 -21.39
N GLN A 4 6.45 23.14 -20.37
CA GLN A 4 7.29 22.94 -19.19
C GLN A 4 6.38 22.64 -17.99
N LEU A 5 6.59 21.50 -17.34
CA LEU A 5 5.74 21.01 -16.26
C LEU A 5 6.57 20.84 -14.98
N PHE A 6 6.15 21.50 -13.91
CA PHE A 6 6.59 21.21 -12.55
C PHE A 6 5.47 20.43 -11.87
N VAL A 7 5.76 19.17 -11.53
CA VAL A 7 4.80 18.21 -11.01
C VAL A 7 5.21 17.74 -9.62
N THR A 8 4.27 17.65 -8.69
CA THR A 8 4.48 17.04 -7.37
C THR A 8 3.35 16.08 -7.00
N THR A 9 3.64 15.21 -6.05
CA THR A 9 2.66 14.50 -5.21
C THR A 9 2.52 15.23 -3.87
N ALA A 10 1.68 14.75 -2.95
CA ALA A 10 1.72 15.22 -1.57
C ALA A 10 3.06 14.84 -0.91
N LEU A 11 3.52 15.67 0.03
CA LEU A 11 4.68 15.34 0.86
C LEU A 11 4.25 14.37 1.97
N PRO A 12 4.78 13.14 2.03
CA PRO A 12 4.45 12.20 3.09
C PRO A 12 5.10 12.62 4.40
N TYR A 13 4.34 12.47 5.48
CA TYR A 13 4.78 12.85 6.81
C TYR A 13 5.84 11.88 7.35
N ALA A 14 6.96 12.42 7.85
CA ALA A 14 8.16 11.69 8.27
C ALA A 14 8.04 11.10 9.69
N ASN A 15 6.86 10.59 10.06
CA ASN A 15 6.65 9.81 11.29
C ASN A 15 6.54 8.30 11.08
N GLY A 16 6.66 7.81 9.83
CA GLY A 16 6.63 6.38 9.57
C GLY A 16 6.75 5.96 8.10
N HIS A 17 6.58 4.65 7.90
CA HIS A 17 6.61 3.96 6.61
C HIS A 17 5.39 4.27 5.74
N PHE A 18 5.58 4.31 4.41
CA PHE A 18 4.47 4.40 3.47
C PHE A 18 3.57 3.16 3.55
N HIS A 19 2.26 3.38 3.41
CA HIS A 19 1.27 2.36 3.08
C HIS A 19 0.85 2.46 1.61
N ILE A 20 0.18 1.43 1.08
CA ILE A 20 -0.21 1.32 -0.34
C ILE A 20 -0.95 2.56 -0.90
N GLY A 21 -1.72 3.30 -0.07
CA GLY A 21 -2.36 4.56 -0.47
C GLY A 21 -1.41 5.69 -0.92
N HIS A 22 -0.19 5.78 -0.37
CA HIS A 22 0.82 6.73 -0.87
C HIS A 22 1.31 6.29 -2.25
N ILE A 23 1.56 4.98 -2.39
CA ILE A 23 1.99 4.38 -3.66
C ILE A 23 0.93 4.56 -4.75
N MET A 24 -0.37 4.60 -4.42
CA MET A 24 -1.43 4.93 -5.37
C MET A 24 -1.32 6.34 -5.94
N GLU A 25 -1.14 7.36 -5.08
CA GLU A 25 -0.92 8.76 -5.49
C GLU A 25 0.32 8.86 -6.39
N TYR A 26 1.41 8.20 -5.98
CA TYR A 26 2.69 8.26 -6.69
C TYR A 26 2.61 7.54 -8.04
N ILE A 27 1.90 6.42 -8.14
CA ILE A 27 1.61 5.73 -9.40
C ILE A 27 0.72 6.61 -10.29
N GLN A 28 -0.30 7.28 -9.76
CA GLN A 28 -1.17 8.16 -10.54
C GLN A 28 -0.39 9.32 -11.20
N ALA A 29 0.50 9.94 -10.43
CA ALA A 29 1.37 11.02 -10.91
C ALA A 29 2.45 10.52 -11.88
N ASP A 30 3.16 9.43 -11.55
CA ASP A 30 4.23 8.85 -12.38
C ASP A 30 3.71 8.34 -13.73
N ILE A 31 2.50 7.78 -13.81
CA ILE A 31 1.83 7.46 -15.09
C ILE A 31 1.66 8.72 -15.95
N TRP A 32 1.15 9.81 -15.37
CA TRP A 32 0.98 11.08 -16.08
C TRP A 32 2.32 11.62 -16.56
N VAL A 33 3.29 11.73 -15.66
CA VAL A 33 4.66 12.22 -15.92
C VAL A 33 5.34 11.40 -17.02
N ARG A 34 5.21 10.07 -17.02
CA ARG A 34 5.74 9.21 -18.10
C ARG A 34 5.08 9.48 -19.44
N PHE A 35 3.75 9.61 -19.47
CA PHE A 35 3.04 10.00 -20.68
C PHE A 35 3.52 11.38 -21.18
N GLN A 36 3.69 12.37 -20.30
CA GLN A 36 4.17 13.70 -20.69
C GLN A 36 5.60 13.72 -21.21
N ARG A 37 6.50 12.93 -20.60
CA ARG A 37 7.86 12.69 -21.12
C ARG A 37 7.82 11.98 -22.49
N MET A 38 6.94 11.00 -22.68
CA MET A 38 6.72 10.32 -23.97
C MET A 38 6.10 11.23 -25.05
N GLN A 39 5.41 12.31 -24.66
CA GLN A 39 4.92 13.39 -25.54
C GLN A 39 5.98 14.48 -25.79
N GLY A 40 7.21 14.32 -25.28
CA GLY A 40 8.31 15.27 -25.49
C GLY A 40 8.19 16.58 -24.71
N ARG A 41 7.41 16.61 -23.62
CA ARG A 41 7.35 17.75 -22.69
C ARG A 41 8.55 17.75 -21.77
N VAL A 42 8.96 18.92 -21.29
CA VAL A 42 9.93 19.05 -20.20
C VAL A 42 9.16 18.86 -18.89
N VAL A 43 9.58 17.92 -18.05
CA VAL A 43 8.84 17.54 -16.84
C VAL A 43 9.79 17.34 -15.67
N HIS A 44 9.72 18.25 -14.71
CA HIS A 44 10.38 18.17 -13.41
C HIS A 44 9.39 17.61 -12.39
N PHE A 45 9.53 16.33 -12.05
CA PHE A 45 8.68 15.63 -11.11
C PHE A 45 9.42 15.45 -9.79
N VAL A 46 9.01 16.15 -8.74
CA VAL A 46 9.76 16.18 -7.46
C VAL A 46 8.86 15.91 -6.26
N GLY A 47 9.45 15.32 -5.23
CA GLY A 47 8.84 15.07 -3.93
C GLY A 47 9.79 15.49 -2.79
N ALA A 48 9.32 15.36 -1.55
CA ALA A 48 10.11 15.58 -0.35
C ALA A 48 9.40 14.95 0.85
N ASP A 49 10.13 14.67 1.93
CA ASP A 49 9.52 14.32 3.21
C ASP A 49 9.03 15.57 3.96
N ASP A 50 7.81 15.50 4.50
CA ASP A 50 7.29 16.49 5.46
C ASP A 50 7.82 16.12 6.87
N ALA A 51 8.74 16.94 7.37
CA ALA A 51 9.66 16.61 8.46
C ALA A 51 9.34 17.33 9.78
N HIS A 52 8.39 18.26 9.79
CA HIS A 52 8.21 19.17 10.92
C HIS A 52 7.03 18.84 11.84
N GLY A 53 7.15 19.27 13.10
CA GLY A 53 6.07 19.33 14.06
C GLY A 53 6.10 18.31 15.20
N ALA A 54 5.28 18.59 16.21
CA ALA A 54 5.20 17.83 17.46
C ALA A 54 5.05 16.30 17.30
N PRO A 55 4.23 15.75 16.36
CA PRO A 55 4.13 14.31 16.20
C PRO A 55 5.44 13.62 15.79
N ILE A 56 6.32 14.30 15.06
CA ILE A 56 7.67 13.82 14.73
C ILE A 56 8.60 13.92 15.95
N MET A 57 8.52 15.00 16.74
CA MET A 57 9.28 15.09 17.99
C MET A 57 8.94 13.96 18.96
N ILE A 58 7.66 13.66 19.13
CA ILE A 58 7.15 12.61 20.03
C ILE A 58 7.54 11.22 19.51
N ALA A 59 7.55 11.02 18.19
CA ALA A 59 8.02 9.78 17.58
C ALA A 59 9.54 9.59 17.73
N ALA A 60 10.32 10.66 17.57
CA ALA A 60 11.78 10.68 17.75
C ALA A 60 12.17 10.43 19.21
N GLU A 61 11.50 11.09 20.18
CA GLU A 61 11.71 10.85 21.60
C GLU A 61 11.40 9.40 21.97
N LYS A 62 10.26 8.86 21.51
CA LYS A 62 9.90 7.44 21.70
C LYS A 62 10.92 6.48 21.07
N ALA A 63 11.63 6.90 20.03
CA ALA A 63 12.70 6.14 19.40
C ALA A 63 14.09 6.39 20.03
N GLY A 64 14.21 7.26 21.04
CA GLY A 64 15.48 7.62 21.67
C GLY A 64 16.43 8.44 20.79
N LYS A 65 15.90 9.22 19.84
CA LYS A 65 16.66 9.97 18.81
C LYS A 65 16.33 11.45 18.82
N THR A 66 17.21 12.28 18.25
CA THR A 66 16.82 13.65 17.90
C THR A 66 15.82 13.64 16.74
N PRO A 67 14.96 14.67 16.59
CA PRO A 67 14.04 14.75 15.46
C PRO A 67 14.76 14.68 14.10
N GLN A 68 15.90 15.36 13.97
CA GLN A 68 16.73 15.37 12.75
C GLN A 68 17.26 13.96 12.42
N GLN A 69 17.76 13.21 13.41
CA GLN A 69 18.20 11.82 13.21
C GLN A 69 17.02 10.93 12.78
N PHE A 70 15.88 11.08 13.43
CA PHE A 70 14.69 10.28 13.19
C PHE A 70 14.11 10.49 11.77
N VAL A 71 14.02 11.74 11.30
CA VAL A 71 13.58 12.00 9.91
C VAL A 71 14.64 11.60 8.88
N ALA A 72 15.94 11.73 9.19
CA ALA A 72 17.01 11.27 8.30
C ALA A 72 17.02 9.75 8.11
N ASP A 73 16.78 8.97 9.18
CA ASP A 73 16.64 7.51 9.10
C ASP A 73 15.42 7.11 8.24
N ILE A 74 14.31 7.84 8.35
CA ILE A 74 13.10 7.63 7.56
C ILE A 74 13.32 8.00 6.09
N ALA A 75 14.03 9.11 5.81
CA ALA A 75 14.41 9.55 4.48
C ALA A 75 15.33 8.53 3.78
N ALA A 76 16.34 8.02 4.48
CA ALA A 76 17.21 6.93 4.00
C ALA A 76 16.41 5.66 3.64
N GLY A 77 15.32 5.40 4.36
CA GLY A 77 14.39 4.31 4.10
C GLY A 77 13.46 4.48 2.90
N ARG A 78 13.41 5.63 2.19
CA ARG A 78 12.44 5.85 1.10
C ARG A 78 12.78 5.12 -0.21
N LYS A 79 14.06 4.96 -0.54
CA LYS A 79 14.52 4.45 -1.86
C LYS A 79 13.87 3.10 -2.27
N PRO A 80 13.74 2.07 -1.41
CA PRO A 80 13.09 0.81 -1.78
C PRO A 80 11.61 0.95 -2.17
N TYR A 81 10.88 1.91 -1.58
CA TYR A 81 9.48 2.17 -1.94
C TYR A 81 9.36 2.82 -3.32
N LEU A 82 10.21 3.80 -3.62
CA LEU A 82 10.14 4.58 -4.86
C LEU A 82 10.64 3.76 -6.06
N ASP A 83 11.85 3.22 -5.97
CA ASP A 83 12.46 2.41 -7.05
C ASP A 83 11.69 1.10 -7.26
N GLY A 84 11.26 0.47 -6.16
CA GLY A 84 10.55 -0.81 -6.17
C GLY A 84 9.21 -0.74 -6.90
N PHE A 85 8.48 0.39 -6.79
CA PHE A 85 7.27 0.65 -7.56
C PHE A 85 7.50 1.48 -8.85
N HIS A 86 8.76 1.65 -9.23
CA HIS A 86 9.22 2.33 -10.44
C HIS A 86 8.70 3.78 -10.53
N ILE A 87 8.73 4.53 -9.43
CA ILE A 87 8.32 5.94 -9.37
C ILE A 87 9.52 6.81 -9.74
N ALA A 88 9.49 7.48 -10.89
CA ALA A 88 10.63 8.23 -11.43
C ALA A 88 10.57 9.74 -11.11
N PHE A 89 10.62 10.06 -9.81
CA PHE A 89 10.97 11.40 -9.34
C PHE A 89 12.38 11.79 -9.79
N ASP A 90 12.58 13.06 -10.16
CA ASP A 90 13.89 13.63 -10.49
C ASP A 90 14.64 14.11 -9.24
N ASN A 91 13.89 14.44 -8.17
CA ASN A 91 14.44 14.77 -6.86
C ASN A 91 13.50 14.32 -5.75
N TRP A 92 14.09 13.89 -4.64
CA TRP A 92 13.43 13.73 -3.34
C TRP A 92 14.23 14.51 -2.30
N HIS A 93 13.58 15.40 -1.57
CA HIS A 93 14.22 16.34 -0.64
C HIS A 93 13.60 16.27 0.78
N SER A 94 13.84 17.28 1.62
CA SER A 94 13.20 17.45 2.92
C SER A 94 12.68 18.88 3.10
N THR A 95 11.59 19.03 3.84
CA THR A 95 11.08 20.32 4.35
C THR A 95 11.98 20.94 5.42
N ASP A 96 12.85 20.15 6.07
CA ASP A 96 13.96 20.66 6.91
C ASP A 96 15.19 21.06 6.06
N GLY A 97 15.08 21.05 4.73
CA GLY A 97 16.12 21.50 3.82
C GLY A 97 16.34 23.02 3.87
N PRO A 98 17.59 23.52 3.74
CA PRO A 98 17.90 24.96 3.87
C PRO A 98 17.18 25.85 2.85
N GLU A 99 16.85 25.32 1.68
CA GLU A 99 16.05 26.00 0.66
C GLU A 99 14.62 26.26 1.17
N ASN A 100 14.04 25.33 1.94
CA ASN A 100 12.71 25.49 2.51
C ASN A 100 12.71 26.48 3.69
N HIS A 101 13.73 26.39 4.56
CA HIS A 101 13.95 27.37 5.63
C HIS A 101 13.97 28.80 5.07
N GLN A 102 14.75 29.05 4.02
CA GLN A 102 14.81 30.36 3.36
C GLN A 102 13.48 30.76 2.70
N LEU A 103 12.90 29.86 1.88
CA LEU A 103 11.66 30.16 1.14
C LEU A 103 10.44 30.37 2.06
N ALA A 104 10.35 29.66 3.19
CA ALA A 104 9.30 29.84 4.18
C ALA A 104 9.40 31.20 4.87
N GLN A 105 10.61 31.56 5.34
CA GLN A 105 10.85 32.86 5.95
C GLN A 105 10.57 34.01 4.96
N ASP A 106 10.97 33.90 3.70
CA ASP A 106 10.74 34.95 2.69
C ASP A 106 9.27 35.05 2.24
N THR A 107 8.56 33.92 2.18
CA THR A 107 7.10 33.89 1.95
C THR A 107 6.38 34.60 3.09
N TYR A 108 6.70 34.26 4.35
CA TYR A 108 6.16 34.95 5.53
C TYR A 108 6.48 36.46 5.55
N ARG A 109 7.75 36.84 5.29
CA ARG A 109 8.16 38.26 5.17
C ARG A 109 7.37 39.00 4.10
N ALA A 110 7.05 38.35 2.96
CA ALA A 110 6.23 38.94 1.90
C ALA A 110 4.76 39.11 2.33
N LEU A 111 4.15 38.10 2.93
CA LEU A 111 2.76 38.17 3.44
C LEU A 111 2.61 39.24 4.53
N ARG A 112 3.60 39.37 5.43
CA ARG A 112 3.66 40.41 6.46
C ARG A 112 3.78 41.81 5.86
N ARG A 113 4.64 42.01 4.85
CA ARG A 113 4.71 43.28 4.10
C ARG A 113 3.40 43.63 3.38
N ASN A 114 2.64 42.63 2.93
CA ASN A 114 1.36 42.82 2.24
C ASN A 114 0.14 42.95 3.17
N GLY A 115 0.37 43.05 4.49
CA GLY A 115 -0.66 43.30 5.51
C GLY A 115 -1.54 42.09 5.82
N LEU A 116 -1.12 40.86 5.50
CA LEU A 116 -1.90 39.65 5.67
C LEU A 116 -1.42 38.76 6.84
N ILE A 117 -0.49 39.26 7.65
CA ILE A 117 -0.06 38.64 8.90
C ILE A 117 -0.42 39.57 10.06
N PHE A 118 -1.12 39.05 11.07
CA PHE A 118 -1.35 39.73 12.35
C PHE A 118 -1.01 38.78 13.51
N THR A 119 -0.88 39.32 14.72
CA THR A 119 -0.76 38.50 15.94
C THR A 119 -1.99 38.65 16.83
N ARG A 120 -2.26 37.61 17.64
CA ARG A 120 -3.32 37.58 18.64
C ARG A 120 -2.96 36.60 19.74
N GLU A 121 -3.23 36.99 20.99
CA GLU A 121 -3.17 36.08 22.13
C GLU A 121 -4.29 35.03 22.07
N ILE A 122 -3.94 33.75 22.24
CA ILE A 122 -4.88 32.65 22.42
C ILE A 122 -4.64 31.97 23.77
N GLU A 123 -5.69 31.40 24.36
CA GLU A 123 -5.56 30.53 25.52
C GLU A 123 -5.51 29.07 25.06
N GLN A 124 -4.44 28.35 25.42
CA GLN A 124 -4.27 26.93 25.09
C GLN A 124 -3.82 26.14 26.32
N PHE A 125 -4.17 24.85 26.35
CA PHE A 125 -3.69 23.93 27.37
C PHE A 125 -2.18 23.68 27.26
N PHE A 126 -1.51 23.66 28.41
CA PHE A 126 -0.07 23.48 28.58
C PHE A 126 0.20 22.31 29.53
N ASP A 127 1.09 21.41 29.14
CA ASP A 127 1.58 20.33 29.99
C ASP A 127 2.67 20.86 30.94
N PRO A 128 2.43 20.91 32.27
CA PRO A 128 3.39 21.46 33.22
C PRO A 128 4.63 20.58 33.44
N VAL A 129 4.59 19.29 33.03
CA VAL A 129 5.68 18.32 33.20
C VAL A 129 6.55 18.25 31.94
N LYS A 130 5.94 18.28 30.74
CA LYS A 130 6.66 18.40 29.46
C LYS A 130 7.08 19.83 29.11
N ALA A 131 6.55 20.82 29.82
CA ALA A 131 6.78 22.25 29.58
C ALA A 131 6.45 22.70 28.14
N MET A 132 5.36 22.18 27.57
CA MET A 132 4.93 22.48 26.20
C MET A 132 3.42 22.69 26.10
N PHE A 133 2.98 23.45 25.10
CA PHE A 133 1.56 23.53 24.73
C PHE A 133 1.08 22.21 24.08
N LEU A 134 -0.18 21.85 24.34
CA LEU A 134 -0.79 20.62 23.86
C LEU A 134 -1.75 20.91 22.69
N PRO A 135 -1.46 20.42 21.48
CA PRO A 135 -2.48 20.27 20.43
C PRO A 135 -3.59 19.31 20.89
N ASP A 136 -4.82 19.55 20.42
CA ASP A 136 -6.08 18.91 20.85
C ASP A 136 -6.01 17.38 20.96
N ARG A 137 -5.29 16.74 20.04
CA ARG A 137 -5.12 15.28 19.97
C ARG A 137 -4.20 14.70 21.06
N TYR A 138 -3.44 15.54 21.74
CA TYR A 138 -2.62 15.20 22.91
C TYR A 138 -3.30 15.55 24.24
N ILE A 139 -4.57 15.95 24.18
CA ILE A 139 -5.44 16.17 25.32
C ILE A 139 -6.51 15.06 25.29
N LYS A 140 -6.74 14.42 26.43
CA LYS A 140 -7.86 13.52 26.64
C LYS A 140 -8.64 13.87 27.89
N GLY A 141 -9.90 13.46 27.96
CA GLY A 141 -10.75 13.68 29.12
C GLY A 141 -12.10 12.98 29.00
N GLU A 142 -13.06 13.45 29.79
CA GLU A 142 -14.43 12.98 29.78
C GLU A 142 -15.31 13.93 28.95
N CYS A 143 -16.09 13.37 28.02
CA CYS A 143 -16.90 14.15 27.09
C CYS A 143 -17.88 15.08 27.83
N PRO A 144 -17.92 16.39 27.50
CA PRO A 144 -18.84 17.34 28.14
C PRO A 144 -20.30 16.91 28.04
N LYS A 145 -20.70 16.31 26.92
CA LYS A 145 -22.11 15.99 26.62
C LYS A 145 -22.56 14.64 27.19
N CYS A 146 -21.80 13.55 27.00
CA CYS A 146 -22.21 12.20 27.39
C CYS A 146 -21.43 11.56 28.54
N GLY A 147 -20.33 12.17 29.01
CA GLY A 147 -19.51 11.62 30.10
C GLY A 147 -18.66 10.40 29.73
N ALA A 148 -18.60 10.00 28.45
CA ALA A 148 -17.66 8.97 27.99
C ALA A 148 -16.21 9.40 28.28
N LYS A 149 -15.39 8.47 28.79
CA LYS A 149 -14.00 8.72 29.19
C LYS A 149 -13.01 8.59 28.01
N ASP A 150 -11.80 9.08 28.21
CA ASP A 150 -10.66 8.97 27.29
C ASP A 150 -10.92 9.50 25.87
N GLN A 151 -11.80 10.49 25.75
CA GLN A 151 -12.14 11.16 24.49
C GLN A 151 -11.14 12.27 24.20
N TYR A 152 -10.82 12.52 22.92
CA TYR A 152 -9.87 13.55 22.52
C TYR A 152 -10.46 14.98 22.64
N GLY A 153 -9.60 15.99 22.54
CA GLY A 153 -9.97 17.41 22.71
C GLY A 153 -10.97 17.96 21.69
N ASP A 154 -11.03 17.41 20.48
CA ASP A 154 -11.87 17.89 19.39
C ASP A 154 -13.28 17.25 19.35
N SER A 155 -13.39 15.98 19.77
CA SER A 155 -14.54 15.14 19.44
C SER A 155 -14.69 13.91 20.32
N CYS A 156 -15.94 13.46 20.47
CA CYS A 156 -16.29 12.24 21.19
C CYS A 156 -16.67 11.11 20.23
N GLU A 157 -15.82 10.08 20.17
CA GLU A 157 -16.01 8.84 19.38
C GLU A 157 -17.28 8.06 19.77
N VAL A 158 -17.82 8.27 20.98
CA VAL A 158 -19.00 7.55 21.50
C VAL A 158 -20.34 8.20 21.14
N CYS A 159 -20.42 9.54 21.07
CA CYS A 159 -21.68 10.25 20.80
C CYS A 159 -21.64 11.21 19.59
N GLY A 160 -20.50 11.33 18.90
CA GLY A 160 -20.34 12.21 17.74
C GLY A 160 -20.34 13.70 18.05
N ALA A 161 -20.39 14.11 19.32
CA ALA A 161 -20.32 15.50 19.71
C ALA A 161 -18.92 16.08 19.43
N VAL A 162 -18.89 17.26 18.81
CA VAL A 162 -17.72 18.13 18.64
C VAL A 162 -17.77 19.20 19.73
N TYR A 163 -16.60 19.61 20.22
CA TYR A 163 -16.44 20.61 21.28
C TYR A 163 -15.02 21.20 21.25
N ALA A 164 -14.79 22.32 21.95
CA ALA A 164 -13.43 22.80 22.18
C ALA A 164 -12.72 21.91 23.24
N PRO A 165 -11.38 21.75 23.20
CA PRO A 165 -10.66 20.98 24.23
C PRO A 165 -10.91 21.49 25.66
N THR A 166 -11.16 22.80 25.81
CA THR A 166 -11.51 23.47 27.06
C THR A 166 -12.87 23.07 27.64
N GLU A 167 -13.73 22.39 26.88
CA GLU A 167 -14.97 21.79 27.39
C GLU A 167 -14.76 20.38 27.97
N LEU A 168 -13.60 19.72 27.75
CA LEU A 168 -13.35 18.41 28.34
C LEU A 168 -13.38 18.46 29.87
N LYS A 169 -14.13 17.56 30.48
CA LYS A 169 -14.13 17.35 31.93
C LYS A 169 -12.93 16.50 32.30
N ASN A 170 -12.29 16.80 33.43
CA ASN A 170 -11.12 16.05 33.93
C ASN A 170 -10.01 15.83 32.86
N PRO A 171 -9.53 16.89 32.18
CA PRO A 171 -8.56 16.74 31.11
C PRO A 171 -7.19 16.27 31.63
N TYR A 172 -6.49 15.49 30.82
CA TYR A 172 -5.13 15.01 31.04
C TYR A 172 -4.31 15.02 29.75
N SER A 173 -3.01 15.25 29.88
CA SER A 173 -2.04 15.13 28.79
C SER A 173 -1.82 13.68 28.41
N THR A 174 -1.93 13.33 27.13
CA THR A 174 -1.57 11.97 26.67
C THR A 174 -0.05 11.74 26.59
N LEU A 175 0.76 12.77 26.88
CA LEU A 175 2.23 12.68 26.88
C LEU A 175 2.80 12.34 28.26
N THR A 176 2.10 12.72 29.33
CA THR A 176 2.59 12.60 30.73
C THR A 176 1.56 12.06 31.72
N GLY A 177 0.27 12.08 31.38
CA GLY A 177 -0.83 11.87 32.32
C GLY A 177 -1.12 13.06 33.24
N ALA A 178 -0.35 14.16 33.16
CA ALA A 178 -0.58 15.34 33.99
C ALA A 178 -1.85 16.10 33.58
N THR A 179 -2.58 16.66 34.54
CA THR A 179 -3.65 17.64 34.26
C THR A 179 -3.03 18.88 33.62
N PRO A 180 -3.44 19.27 32.40
CA PRO A 180 -2.91 20.44 31.74
C PRO A 180 -3.50 21.72 32.35
N VAL A 181 -2.75 22.80 32.28
CA VAL A 181 -3.16 24.13 32.76
C VAL A 181 -3.39 25.06 31.57
N MET A 182 -4.37 25.95 31.65
CA MET A 182 -4.52 26.99 30.63
C MET A 182 -3.36 27.99 30.72
N LYS A 183 -2.84 28.40 29.56
CA LYS A 183 -1.90 29.52 29.43
C LYS A 183 -2.23 30.34 28.18
N THR A 184 -1.99 31.63 28.28
CA THR A 184 -2.02 32.56 27.15
C THR A 184 -0.73 32.46 26.34
N SER A 185 -0.83 32.56 25.01
CA SER A 185 0.32 32.67 24.11
C SER A 185 -0.01 33.55 22.90
N GLU A 186 0.90 34.44 22.49
CA GLU A 186 0.77 35.17 21.23
C GLU A 186 1.01 34.25 20.02
N HIS A 187 0.05 34.19 19.10
CA HIS A 187 0.14 33.42 17.86
C HIS A 187 0.03 34.34 16.63
N HIS A 188 0.74 33.99 15.56
CA HIS A 188 0.71 34.66 14.26
C HIS A 188 -0.36 34.00 13.37
N PHE A 189 -1.22 34.82 12.77
CA PHE A 189 -2.31 34.40 11.89
C PHE A 189 -2.11 34.92 10.47
N PHE A 190 -2.32 34.05 9.47
CA PHE A 190 -2.49 34.44 8.07
C PHE A 190 -3.95 34.78 7.79
N GLN A 191 -4.19 35.99 7.25
CA GLN A 191 -5.52 36.55 7.07
C GLN A 191 -6.26 36.02 5.82
N LEU A 192 -6.49 34.70 5.79
CA LEU A 192 -7.20 33.99 4.73
C LEU A 192 -8.67 34.45 4.60
N SER A 193 -9.28 34.93 5.69
CA SER A 193 -10.66 35.48 5.67
C SER A 193 -10.77 36.83 4.95
N SER A 194 -9.65 37.52 4.71
CA SER A 194 -9.70 38.89 4.16
C SER A 194 -10.39 38.93 2.79
N PRO A 195 -11.15 40.00 2.46
CA PRO A 195 -11.84 40.10 1.17
C PRO A 195 -10.92 39.91 -0.03
N ARG A 196 -9.68 40.42 0.05
CA ARG A 196 -8.63 40.24 -0.97
C ARG A 196 -8.31 38.76 -1.22
N CYS A 197 -8.16 37.97 -0.16
CA CYS A 197 -7.95 36.52 -0.25
C CYS A 197 -9.19 35.82 -0.81
N LEU A 198 -10.37 36.14 -0.29
CA LEU A 198 -11.62 35.51 -0.70
C LEU A 198 -11.96 35.76 -2.18
N ASP A 199 -11.78 36.99 -2.68
CA ASP A 199 -12.08 37.32 -4.07
C ASP A 199 -11.06 36.70 -5.04
N PHE A 200 -9.76 36.77 -4.71
CA PHE A 200 -8.73 36.02 -5.47
C PHE A 200 -9.05 34.52 -5.53
N LEU A 201 -9.49 33.90 -4.42
CA LEU A 201 -9.78 32.48 -4.39
C LEU A 201 -11.07 32.10 -5.13
N LYS A 202 -12.11 32.95 -5.14
CA LYS A 202 -13.28 32.74 -6.01
C LYS A 202 -12.86 32.69 -7.48
N ASP A 203 -12.09 33.67 -7.93
CA ASP A 203 -11.63 33.79 -9.32
C ASP A 203 -10.65 32.67 -9.70
N TRP A 204 -9.68 32.35 -8.85
CA TRP A 204 -8.69 31.31 -9.10
C TRP A 204 -9.34 29.91 -9.15
N THR A 205 -10.25 29.60 -8.23
CA THR A 205 -10.92 28.29 -8.19
C THR A 205 -11.86 28.09 -9.38
N HIS A 206 -12.67 29.09 -9.75
CA HIS A 206 -13.58 28.98 -10.90
C HIS A 206 -12.88 29.18 -12.26
N GLY A 207 -11.62 29.61 -12.25
CA GLY A 207 -10.83 29.87 -13.44
C GLY A 207 -10.25 28.62 -14.12
N SER A 208 -9.66 28.85 -15.29
CA SER A 208 -8.87 27.86 -16.03
C SER A 208 -7.36 28.10 -15.87
N ALA A 209 -6.57 27.06 -16.11
CA ALA A 209 -5.13 27.16 -16.28
C ALA A 209 -4.80 27.96 -17.56
N PRO A 210 -3.87 28.93 -17.55
CA PRO A 210 -3.70 29.85 -18.68
C PRO A 210 -3.06 29.20 -19.91
N ILE A 211 -2.35 28.08 -19.71
CA ILE A 211 -1.56 27.39 -20.73
C ILE A 211 -2.36 26.27 -21.42
N SER A 212 -3.21 25.54 -20.68
CA SER A 212 -4.02 24.44 -21.22
C SER A 212 -5.48 24.80 -21.48
N GLY A 213 -5.98 25.92 -20.93
CA GLY A 213 -7.39 26.33 -21.03
C GLY A 213 -8.38 25.45 -20.26
N GLN A 214 -7.90 24.39 -19.58
CA GLN A 214 -8.73 23.48 -18.78
C GLN A 214 -9.01 24.10 -17.40
N PRO A 215 -10.16 23.77 -16.76
CA PRO A 215 -10.42 24.13 -15.36
C PRO A 215 -9.28 23.66 -14.43
N ARG A 216 -8.88 24.48 -13.46
CA ARG A 216 -7.77 24.13 -12.54
C ARG A 216 -8.09 22.96 -11.60
N LEU A 217 -9.38 22.70 -11.38
CA LEU A 217 -9.92 21.83 -10.35
C LEU A 217 -11.06 20.97 -10.91
N GLN A 218 -11.25 19.78 -10.35
CA GLN A 218 -12.35 18.88 -10.71
C GLN A 218 -13.69 19.39 -10.18
N ALA A 219 -14.80 19.01 -10.82
CA ALA A 219 -16.13 19.52 -10.47
C ALA A 219 -16.55 19.16 -9.04
N GLU A 220 -16.15 17.99 -8.55
CA GLU A 220 -16.36 17.53 -7.18
C GLU A 220 -15.63 18.42 -6.16
N VAL A 221 -14.40 18.83 -6.48
CA VAL A 221 -13.58 19.75 -5.68
C VAL A 221 -14.19 21.14 -5.64
N LEU A 222 -14.62 21.67 -6.80
CA LEU A 222 -15.29 22.97 -6.89
C LEU A 222 -16.60 23.02 -6.10
N ASN A 223 -17.34 21.92 -6.06
CA ASN A 223 -18.57 21.84 -5.26
C ASN A 223 -18.25 21.84 -3.76
N LYS A 224 -17.20 21.12 -3.32
CA LYS A 224 -16.77 21.15 -1.93
C LYS A 224 -16.24 22.52 -1.49
N ILE A 225 -15.55 23.23 -2.37
CA ILE A 225 -15.06 24.60 -2.13
C ILE A 225 -16.22 25.59 -1.92
N LYS A 226 -17.34 25.45 -2.63
CA LYS A 226 -18.52 26.31 -2.42
C LYS A 226 -19.12 26.15 -1.00
N GLU A 227 -19.02 24.96 -0.41
CA GLU A 227 -19.40 24.76 1.00
C GLU A 227 -18.46 25.51 1.95
N TRP A 228 -17.15 25.56 1.67
CA TRP A 228 -16.17 26.32 2.47
C TRP A 228 -16.26 27.84 2.29
N PHE A 229 -16.79 28.32 1.17
CA PHE A 229 -17.11 29.74 0.97
C PHE A 229 -18.49 30.16 1.53
N ALA A 230 -19.34 29.21 1.94
CA ALA A 230 -20.69 29.52 2.39
C ALA A 230 -20.69 30.11 3.82
N THR A 231 -21.38 31.24 3.96
CA THR A 231 -21.80 31.82 5.25
C THR A 231 -23.30 31.61 5.43
N ASP A 232 -23.75 31.30 6.64
CA ASP A 232 -25.17 31.19 6.97
C ASP A 232 -25.86 32.57 7.12
N GLU A 233 -27.18 32.56 7.34
CA GLU A 233 -27.99 33.77 7.53
C GLU A 233 -27.63 34.58 8.80
N GLN A 234 -26.82 34.00 9.69
CA GLN A 234 -26.35 34.61 10.94
C GLN A 234 -24.91 35.11 10.83
N GLY A 235 -24.24 34.86 9.70
CA GLY A 235 -22.85 35.24 9.43
C GLY A 235 -21.80 34.23 9.89
N HIS A 236 -22.19 33.03 10.32
CA HIS A 236 -21.26 31.95 10.66
C HIS A 236 -20.81 31.19 9.40
N GLY A 237 -19.63 30.58 9.44
CA GLY A 237 -19.02 29.89 8.29
C GLY A 237 -18.05 30.78 7.51
N GLY A 238 -17.89 30.50 6.23
CA GLY A 238 -16.88 31.14 5.37
C GLY A 238 -15.43 30.74 5.71
N LEU A 239 -14.47 31.51 5.20
CA LEU A 239 -13.04 31.30 5.46
C LEU A 239 -12.65 31.90 6.82
N ALA A 240 -11.98 31.11 7.66
CA ALA A 240 -11.34 31.58 8.88
C ALA A 240 -9.86 31.96 8.65
N ASP A 241 -9.32 32.82 9.51
CA ASP A 241 -7.88 33.10 9.54
C ASP A 241 -7.10 31.94 10.15
N TRP A 242 -5.94 31.64 9.56
CA TRP A 242 -5.16 30.46 9.89
C TRP A 242 -4.02 30.79 10.86
N ASP A 243 -3.98 30.14 12.01
CA ASP A 243 -2.80 30.16 12.88
C ASP A 243 -1.65 29.42 12.20
N ILE A 244 -0.57 30.15 11.92
CA ILE A 244 0.63 29.69 11.23
C ILE A 244 1.82 29.52 12.19
N SER A 245 1.60 29.52 13.50
CA SER A 245 2.66 29.58 14.51
C SER A 245 2.52 28.54 15.62
N ARG A 246 3.63 28.01 16.14
CA ARG A 246 3.66 27.07 17.26
C ARG A 246 4.78 27.44 18.23
N ASP A 247 4.52 27.32 19.52
CA ASP A 247 5.49 27.59 20.58
C ASP A 247 6.60 26.56 20.69
N ALA A 248 7.76 27.00 21.17
CA ALA A 248 8.80 26.13 21.70
C ALA A 248 8.28 25.25 22.86
N PRO A 249 8.76 24.00 22.99
CA PRO A 249 9.65 23.30 22.07
C PRO A 249 8.91 22.81 20.81
N TYR A 250 9.47 23.10 19.63
CA TYR A 250 8.96 22.63 18.34
C TYR A 250 10.14 22.20 17.43
N PHE A 251 9.93 21.22 16.57
CA PHE A 251 10.85 20.91 15.47
C PHE A 251 10.27 21.49 14.19
N GLY A 252 10.87 22.57 13.71
CA GLY A 252 10.39 23.35 12.58
C GLY A 252 11.27 24.57 12.34
N ILE A 253 10.85 25.41 11.40
CA ILE A 253 11.55 26.65 11.02
C ILE A 253 11.13 27.77 11.98
N GLU A 254 12.09 28.46 12.61
CA GLU A 254 11.80 29.59 13.51
C GLU A 254 11.29 30.82 12.72
N ILE A 255 10.30 31.52 13.30
CA ILE A 255 9.65 32.68 12.68
C ILE A 255 10.58 33.92 12.78
N PRO A 256 10.87 34.60 11.65
CA PRO A 256 11.66 35.82 11.66
C PRO A 256 11.07 36.89 12.58
N ASP A 257 11.93 37.46 13.42
CA ASP A 257 11.63 38.48 14.42
C ASP A 257 10.74 38.04 15.60
N ALA A 258 10.47 36.73 15.77
CA ALA A 258 9.64 36.18 16.85
C ALA A 258 10.33 35.00 17.57
N PRO A 259 11.28 35.26 18.50
CA PRO A 259 12.08 34.21 19.14
C PRO A 259 11.24 33.17 19.89
N GLY A 260 11.54 31.88 19.68
CA GLY A 260 10.81 30.76 20.27
C GLY A 260 9.44 30.47 19.64
N LYS A 261 9.05 31.20 18.58
CA LYS A 261 7.90 30.88 17.73
C LYS A 261 8.39 30.19 16.47
N TYR A 262 7.75 29.09 16.11
CA TYR A 262 8.05 28.31 14.91
C TYR A 262 6.89 28.33 13.94
N PHE A 263 7.14 28.20 12.64
CA PHE A 263 6.06 28.00 11.68
C PHE A 263 5.32 26.70 11.98
N TYR A 264 3.99 26.75 11.91
CA TYR A 264 3.17 25.55 11.87
C TYR A 264 3.41 24.84 10.54
N VAL A 265 3.65 23.53 10.60
CA VAL A 265 4.04 22.68 9.45
C VAL A 265 3.23 22.91 8.16
N TRP A 266 1.93 23.22 8.25
CA TRP A 266 1.11 23.50 7.07
C TRP A 266 1.48 24.78 6.29
N LEU A 267 2.27 25.69 6.87
CA LEU A 267 2.88 26.82 6.15
C LEU A 267 4.08 26.36 5.32
N ASP A 268 5.01 25.59 5.90
CA ASP A 268 6.29 25.27 5.24
C ASP A 268 6.27 23.96 4.44
N ALA A 269 5.38 23.01 4.74
CA ALA A 269 5.20 21.79 3.96
C ALA A 269 4.90 22.04 2.48
N PRO A 270 3.91 22.88 2.07
CA PRO A 270 3.69 23.17 0.66
C PRO A 270 4.81 24.00 0.02
N ILE A 271 5.56 24.79 0.82
CA ILE A 271 6.78 25.47 0.33
C ILE A 271 7.89 24.45 0.03
N GLY A 272 7.87 23.27 0.69
CA GLY A 272 8.69 22.11 0.39
C GLY A 272 8.65 21.66 -1.07
N TYR A 273 7.54 21.89 -1.79
CA TYR A 273 7.46 21.69 -3.25
C TYR A 273 8.46 22.58 -3.99
N LEU A 274 8.47 23.88 -3.69
CA LEU A 274 9.40 24.85 -4.28
C LEU A 274 10.84 24.59 -3.83
N ALA A 275 11.04 24.22 -2.56
CA ALA A 275 12.36 23.88 -2.03
C ALA A 275 12.96 22.64 -2.71
N SER A 276 12.17 21.58 -2.94
CA SER A 276 12.63 20.38 -3.65
C SER A 276 12.94 20.67 -5.12
N LEU A 277 12.16 21.53 -5.78
CA LEU A 277 12.47 21.98 -7.14
C LEU A 277 13.75 22.83 -7.17
N LYS A 278 13.91 23.81 -6.27
CA LYS A 278 15.11 24.65 -6.20
C LYS A 278 16.36 23.81 -5.94
N ASN A 279 16.29 22.91 -4.95
CA ASN A 279 17.36 21.97 -4.64
C ASN A 279 17.76 21.10 -5.85
N TYR A 280 16.79 20.65 -6.66
CA TYR A 280 17.08 19.96 -7.92
C TYR A 280 17.78 20.87 -8.94
N PHE A 281 17.27 22.10 -9.12
CA PHE A 281 17.83 23.07 -10.07
C PHE A 281 19.27 23.47 -9.69
N ASP A 282 19.54 23.73 -8.41
CA ASP A 282 20.87 23.98 -7.87
C ASP A 282 21.82 22.79 -8.15
N LYS A 283 21.36 21.53 -7.97
CA LYS A 283 22.11 20.30 -8.30
C LYS A 283 22.41 20.14 -9.80
N GLN A 284 21.55 20.65 -10.68
CA GLN A 284 21.71 20.54 -12.15
C GLN A 284 22.38 21.77 -12.79
N GLY A 285 22.64 22.84 -12.04
CA GLY A 285 23.13 24.12 -12.59
C GLY A 285 22.06 24.87 -13.42
N LEU A 286 20.78 24.70 -13.08
CA LEU A 286 19.64 25.35 -13.74
C LEU A 286 19.13 26.54 -12.91
N ASP A 287 18.56 27.55 -13.58
CA ASP A 287 17.98 28.73 -12.92
C ASP A 287 16.51 28.48 -12.53
N PHE A 288 16.28 28.33 -11.22
CA PHE A 288 14.96 28.11 -10.63
C PHE A 288 14.03 29.33 -10.80
N GLU A 289 14.53 30.55 -10.63
CA GLU A 289 13.70 31.77 -10.70
C GLU A 289 13.28 32.04 -12.15
N ALA A 290 14.19 31.88 -13.11
CA ALA A 290 13.87 31.98 -14.53
C ALA A 290 12.84 30.92 -14.98
N PHE A 291 12.94 29.69 -14.48
CA PHE A 291 11.97 28.63 -14.78
C PHE A 291 10.59 28.91 -14.18
N MET A 292 10.52 29.38 -12.93
CA MET A 292 9.26 29.74 -12.27
C MET A 292 8.63 31.01 -12.89
N ALA A 293 9.44 31.91 -13.43
CA ALA A 293 9.00 33.11 -14.15
C ALA A 293 8.49 32.82 -15.58
N ASP A 294 8.98 31.78 -16.27
CA ASP A 294 8.60 31.51 -17.66
C ASP A 294 7.07 31.31 -17.81
N PRO A 295 6.36 32.10 -18.63
CA PRO A 295 4.91 31.94 -18.84
C PRO A 295 4.50 30.60 -19.47
N LYS A 296 5.44 29.72 -19.84
CA LYS A 296 5.20 28.35 -20.32
C LYS A 296 5.24 27.27 -19.22
N THR A 297 5.56 27.64 -17.97
CA THR A 297 5.68 26.72 -16.84
C THR A 297 4.33 26.48 -16.17
N GLU A 298 3.84 25.25 -16.22
CA GLU A 298 2.63 24.80 -15.50
C GLU A 298 3.01 24.14 -14.17
N GLN A 299 2.31 24.52 -13.10
CA GLN A 299 2.40 23.84 -11.79
C GLN A 299 1.26 22.83 -11.61
N VAL A 300 1.61 21.59 -11.28
CA VAL A 300 0.66 20.47 -11.16
C VAL A 300 0.88 19.72 -9.84
N HIS A 301 -0.13 19.70 -8.97
CA HIS A 301 -0.10 18.93 -7.72
C HIS A 301 -1.08 17.75 -7.78
N PHE A 302 -0.59 16.52 -7.60
CA PHE A 302 -1.42 15.33 -7.33
C PHE A 302 -1.58 15.15 -5.82
N ILE A 303 -2.81 15.04 -5.32
CA ILE A 303 -3.08 14.95 -3.88
C ILE A 303 -4.29 14.06 -3.53
N GLY A 304 -4.24 13.41 -2.36
CA GLY A 304 -5.41 12.81 -1.72
C GLY A 304 -6.44 13.85 -1.23
N LYS A 305 -7.73 13.49 -1.28
CA LYS A 305 -8.87 14.37 -0.95
C LYS A 305 -8.82 15.08 0.42
N ASP A 306 -8.19 14.48 1.43
CA ASP A 306 -8.13 15.06 2.78
C ASP A 306 -7.38 16.40 2.84
N ILE A 307 -6.41 16.62 1.94
CA ILE A 307 -5.54 17.82 1.96
C ILE A 307 -5.97 18.89 0.93
N THR A 308 -7.17 18.72 0.35
CA THR A 308 -7.75 19.61 -0.68
C THR A 308 -7.88 21.05 -0.23
N TYR A 309 -8.36 21.30 1.01
CA TYR A 309 -8.53 22.66 1.55
C TYR A 309 -7.22 23.45 1.47
N PHE A 310 -6.12 22.85 1.96
CA PHE A 310 -4.81 23.47 1.97
C PHE A 310 -4.33 23.82 0.55
N HIS A 311 -4.46 22.89 -0.40
CA HIS A 311 -3.93 23.05 -1.75
C HIS A 311 -4.80 23.90 -2.69
N THR A 312 -6.06 24.17 -2.33
CA THR A 312 -7.00 24.95 -3.15
C THR A 312 -7.37 26.31 -2.57
N LEU A 313 -7.12 26.55 -1.27
CA LEU A 313 -7.42 27.82 -0.59
C LEU A 313 -6.16 28.45 0.02
N PHE A 314 -5.58 27.79 1.02
CA PHE A 314 -4.45 28.35 1.79
C PHE A 314 -3.20 28.56 0.92
N TRP A 315 -2.79 27.53 0.18
CA TRP A 315 -1.58 27.53 -0.65
C TRP A 315 -1.64 28.48 -1.86
N PRO A 316 -2.71 28.52 -2.69
CA PRO A 316 -2.81 29.50 -3.77
C PRO A 316 -2.82 30.95 -3.26
N ALA A 317 -3.48 31.23 -2.12
CA ALA A 317 -3.47 32.56 -1.52
C ALA A 317 -2.07 32.95 -1.01
N MET A 318 -1.37 32.06 -0.30
CA MET A 318 0.01 32.27 0.12
C MET A 318 0.93 32.57 -1.08
N LEU A 319 0.84 31.80 -2.17
CA LEU A 319 1.64 32.01 -3.37
C LEU A 319 1.34 33.37 -3.99
N HIS A 320 0.07 33.66 -4.29
CA HIS A 320 -0.33 34.91 -4.93
C HIS A 320 0.11 36.15 -4.13
N PHE A 321 -0.21 36.18 -2.83
CA PHE A 321 0.14 37.32 -1.97
C PHE A 321 1.59 37.33 -1.46
N SER A 322 2.41 36.34 -1.82
CA SER A 322 3.88 36.40 -1.68
C SER A 322 4.61 36.67 -3.01
N GLY A 323 3.86 36.98 -4.08
CA GLY A 323 4.41 37.31 -5.40
C GLY A 323 4.87 36.10 -6.22
N ARG A 324 4.37 34.91 -5.91
CA ARG A 324 4.78 33.63 -6.54
C ARG A 324 3.68 33.09 -7.45
N ARG A 325 4.07 32.29 -8.45
CA ARG A 325 3.14 31.59 -9.34
C ARG A 325 2.25 30.66 -8.54
N THR A 326 0.95 30.68 -8.79
CA THR A 326 -0.06 29.78 -8.20
C THR A 326 -0.14 28.44 -8.96
N PRO A 327 -0.75 27.38 -8.42
CA PRO A 327 -0.90 26.13 -9.16
C PRO A 327 -1.75 26.31 -10.43
N ASP A 328 -1.41 25.59 -11.48
CA ASP A 328 -2.20 25.53 -12.72
C ASP A 328 -3.23 24.41 -12.65
N HIS A 329 -2.86 23.28 -12.05
CA HIS A 329 -3.78 22.17 -11.78
C HIS A 329 -3.57 21.60 -10.38
N VAL A 330 -4.67 21.29 -9.70
CA VAL A 330 -4.65 20.42 -8.52
C VAL A 330 -5.53 19.21 -8.82
N PHE A 331 -4.89 18.06 -9.02
CA PHE A 331 -5.51 16.80 -9.37
C PHE A 331 -5.73 15.98 -8.10
N VAL A 332 -6.97 16.01 -7.61
CA VAL A 332 -7.38 15.35 -6.38
C VAL A 332 -7.86 13.92 -6.66
N HIS A 333 -7.53 12.97 -5.78
CA HIS A 333 -8.03 11.59 -5.85
C HIS A 333 -8.66 11.12 -4.53
N GLY A 334 -9.43 10.03 -4.61
CA GLY A 334 -10.02 9.37 -3.45
C GLY A 334 -9.04 8.57 -2.60
N PHE A 335 -9.54 7.84 -1.62
CA PHE A 335 -8.75 6.86 -0.87
C PHE A 335 -8.55 5.56 -1.66
N ILE A 336 -7.66 4.70 -1.15
CA ILE A 336 -7.69 3.27 -1.46
C ILE A 336 -8.31 2.49 -0.29
N THR A 337 -9.28 1.61 -0.59
CA THR A 337 -9.88 0.64 0.36
C THR A 337 -9.37 -0.76 0.06
N VAL A 338 -9.62 -1.71 0.97
CA VAL A 338 -9.35 -3.14 0.75
C VAL A 338 -10.64 -3.91 0.98
N SER A 339 -11.16 -4.56 -0.07
CA SER A 339 -12.43 -5.29 -0.09
C SER A 339 -13.62 -4.50 0.51
N GLY A 340 -13.66 -3.19 0.26
CA GLY A 340 -14.66 -2.24 0.77
C GLY A 340 -14.35 -1.64 2.14
N GLU A 341 -13.34 -2.12 2.87
CA GLU A 341 -12.94 -1.56 4.17
C GLU A 341 -11.91 -0.43 4.05
N LYS A 342 -12.05 0.60 4.90
CA LYS A 342 -10.95 1.55 5.15
C LYS A 342 -9.80 0.83 5.85
N MET A 343 -8.62 0.90 5.24
CA MET A 343 -7.38 0.30 5.75
C MET A 343 -7.14 0.63 7.24
N SER A 344 -6.80 -0.37 8.04
CA SER A 344 -6.32 -0.17 9.42
C SER A 344 -5.19 -1.13 9.76
N LYS A 345 -4.14 -0.62 10.41
CA LYS A 345 -3.07 -1.42 11.01
C LYS A 345 -3.62 -2.38 12.08
N SER A 346 -4.67 -2.00 12.82
CA SER A 346 -5.28 -2.83 13.87
C SER A 346 -6.26 -3.89 13.36
N ARG A 347 -6.65 -3.86 12.08
CA ARG A 347 -7.53 -4.87 11.44
C ARG A 347 -6.81 -5.71 10.37
N GLY A 348 -5.49 -5.60 10.25
CA GLY A 348 -4.72 -6.30 9.20
C GLY A 348 -4.90 -5.76 7.77
N THR A 349 -5.91 -4.95 7.49
CA THR A 349 -6.23 -4.42 6.14
C THR A 349 -5.24 -3.35 5.62
N GLY A 350 -4.16 -3.06 6.33
CA GLY A 350 -3.13 -2.10 5.93
C GLY A 350 -2.00 -2.73 5.10
N ILE A 351 -2.14 -2.76 3.78
CA ILE A 351 -1.13 -3.32 2.86
C ILE A 351 0.21 -2.55 2.96
N SER A 352 1.28 -3.26 3.31
CA SER A 352 2.66 -2.76 3.33
C SER A 352 3.31 -2.88 1.94
N PRO A 353 3.81 -1.78 1.34
CA PRO A 353 4.46 -1.82 0.04
C PRO A 353 5.77 -2.61 0.02
N LEU A 354 6.54 -2.61 1.13
CA LEU A 354 7.77 -3.43 1.19
C LEU A 354 7.42 -4.92 1.26
N ARG A 355 6.44 -5.31 2.09
CA ARG A 355 5.95 -6.71 2.17
C ARG A 355 5.51 -7.25 0.82
N TYR A 356 4.81 -6.43 0.02
CA TYR A 356 4.41 -6.75 -1.35
C TYR A 356 5.61 -7.10 -2.24
N LEU A 357 6.69 -6.31 -2.17
CA LEU A 357 7.92 -6.56 -2.93
C LEU A 357 8.74 -7.73 -2.37
N GLU A 358 8.84 -7.85 -1.05
CA GLU A 358 9.59 -8.90 -0.32
C GLU A 358 9.11 -10.32 -0.63
N ILE A 359 7.79 -10.51 -0.75
CA ILE A 359 7.21 -11.82 -1.14
C ILE A 359 7.24 -12.06 -2.66
N GLY A 360 7.83 -11.13 -3.43
CA GLY A 360 8.03 -11.28 -4.87
C GLY A 360 6.83 -10.91 -5.74
N MET A 361 5.86 -10.12 -5.25
CA MET A 361 4.81 -9.59 -6.13
C MET A 361 5.39 -8.50 -7.05
N ASN A 362 5.12 -8.61 -8.36
CA ASN A 362 5.61 -7.63 -9.32
C ASN A 362 4.87 -6.29 -9.14
N ALA A 363 5.60 -5.19 -8.98
CA ALA A 363 5.05 -3.85 -8.87
C ALA A 363 4.16 -3.45 -10.06
N GLU A 364 4.47 -3.92 -11.27
CA GLU A 364 3.69 -3.61 -12.46
C GLU A 364 2.29 -4.23 -12.45
N TRP A 365 2.07 -5.32 -11.70
CA TRP A 365 0.71 -5.83 -11.45
C TRP A 365 -0.13 -4.81 -10.68
N LEU A 366 0.43 -4.19 -9.62
CA LEU A 366 -0.22 -3.14 -8.85
C LEU A 366 -0.42 -1.87 -9.69
N ARG A 367 0.61 -1.44 -10.44
CA ARG A 367 0.51 -0.28 -11.34
C ARG A 367 -0.62 -0.44 -12.35
N TYR A 368 -0.70 -1.60 -13.00
CA TYR A 368 -1.79 -1.92 -13.93
C TYR A 368 -3.16 -1.93 -13.25
N TYR A 369 -3.27 -2.60 -12.10
CA TYR A 369 -4.53 -2.74 -11.38
C TYR A 369 -5.08 -1.39 -10.89
N ILE A 370 -4.21 -0.54 -10.32
CA ILE A 370 -4.55 0.82 -9.90
C ILE A 370 -4.94 1.68 -11.11
N ALA A 371 -4.13 1.67 -12.18
CA ALA A 371 -4.43 2.39 -13.41
C ALA A 371 -5.75 1.94 -14.09
N ALA A 372 -6.12 0.66 -13.94
CA ALA A 372 -7.37 0.12 -14.48
C ALA A 372 -8.63 0.53 -13.68
N LYS A 373 -8.46 1.21 -12.54
CA LYS A 373 -9.55 1.80 -11.73
C LYS A 373 -9.52 3.33 -11.65
N LEU A 374 -8.32 3.94 -11.71
CA LEU A 374 -8.15 5.39 -11.71
C LEU A 374 -8.84 6.06 -12.91
N ASN A 375 -9.44 7.22 -12.65
CA ASN A 375 -10.05 8.10 -13.64
C ASN A 375 -9.85 9.57 -13.27
N GLY A 376 -10.43 10.49 -14.04
CA GLY A 376 -10.23 11.94 -13.87
C GLY A 376 -10.86 12.57 -12.62
N ARG A 377 -11.66 11.84 -11.83
CA ARG A 377 -12.49 12.34 -10.71
C ARG A 377 -11.95 11.98 -9.33
N VAL A 378 -12.57 12.57 -8.29
CA VAL A 378 -12.33 12.27 -6.88
C VAL A 378 -13.17 11.07 -6.41
N GLU A 379 -12.84 9.88 -6.90
CA GLU A 379 -13.51 8.62 -6.56
C GLU A 379 -12.55 7.69 -5.77
N ASP A 380 -13.07 6.93 -4.81
CA ASP A 380 -12.28 5.99 -3.98
C ASP A 380 -12.06 4.67 -4.74
N VAL A 381 -10.84 4.13 -4.68
CA VAL A 381 -10.42 2.92 -5.41
C VAL A 381 -10.40 1.72 -4.47
N ASP A 382 -11.13 0.66 -4.79
CA ASP A 382 -11.08 -0.57 -3.99
C ASP A 382 -10.03 -1.57 -4.49
N PHE A 383 -9.18 -2.05 -3.57
CA PHE A 383 -8.32 -3.21 -3.78
C PHE A 383 -9.05 -4.48 -3.36
N ASN A 384 -9.48 -5.27 -4.35
CA ASN A 384 -10.09 -6.57 -4.12
C ASN A 384 -9.14 -7.68 -4.64
N PRO A 385 -8.73 -8.65 -3.80
CA PRO A 385 -7.74 -9.66 -4.18
C PRO A 385 -8.14 -10.52 -5.39
N ASP A 386 -9.40 -10.96 -5.48
CA ASP A 386 -9.87 -11.81 -6.59
C ASP A 386 -9.89 -11.06 -7.93
N ASP A 387 -10.40 -9.82 -7.94
CA ASP A 387 -10.36 -8.92 -9.09
C ASP A 387 -8.92 -8.56 -9.48
N PHE A 388 -7.99 -8.43 -8.52
CA PHE A 388 -6.56 -8.25 -8.80
C PHE A 388 -5.97 -9.45 -9.53
N VAL A 389 -6.14 -10.68 -9.01
CA VAL A 389 -5.69 -11.91 -9.68
C VAL A 389 -6.32 -12.02 -11.07
N ALA A 390 -7.63 -11.88 -11.17
CA ALA A 390 -8.37 -12.09 -12.41
C ALA A 390 -7.97 -11.08 -13.50
N ARG A 391 -7.89 -9.80 -13.16
CA ARG A 391 -7.58 -8.70 -14.09
C ARG A 391 -6.15 -8.78 -14.62
N VAL A 392 -5.16 -8.94 -13.74
CA VAL A 392 -3.74 -9.04 -14.12
C VAL A 392 -3.50 -10.30 -14.97
N ASN A 393 -4.08 -11.43 -14.58
CA ASN A 393 -3.90 -12.70 -15.28
C ASN A 393 -4.71 -12.84 -16.58
N SER A 394 -5.81 -12.08 -16.73
CA SER A 394 -6.55 -11.90 -17.98
C SER A 394 -5.74 -11.02 -18.93
N ASP A 395 -5.50 -9.78 -18.53
CA ASP A 395 -5.21 -8.71 -19.47
C ASP A 395 -3.73 -8.69 -19.86
N LEU A 396 -2.83 -8.71 -18.87
CA LEU A 396 -1.39 -8.67 -19.13
C LEU A 396 -0.90 -10.01 -19.68
N VAL A 397 -1.21 -11.11 -18.99
CA VAL A 397 -0.67 -12.43 -19.35
C VAL A 397 -1.52 -13.15 -20.40
N GLY A 398 -2.84 -13.12 -20.29
CA GLY A 398 -3.75 -13.86 -21.18
C GLY A 398 -3.98 -13.19 -22.54
N LYS A 399 -4.05 -11.85 -22.59
CA LYS A 399 -4.26 -11.07 -23.83
C LYS A 399 -2.97 -10.48 -24.39
N TYR A 400 -2.32 -9.58 -23.66
CA TYR A 400 -1.25 -8.74 -24.20
C TYR A 400 0.05 -9.52 -24.48
N ILE A 401 0.65 -10.15 -23.48
CA ILE A 401 1.93 -10.88 -23.61
C ILE A 401 1.76 -12.16 -24.45
N ASN A 402 0.55 -12.72 -24.48
CA ASN A 402 0.16 -13.84 -25.32
C ASN A 402 0.20 -13.55 -26.84
N ILE A 403 0.31 -12.29 -27.25
CA ILE A 403 0.54 -11.93 -28.67
C ILE A 403 2.00 -12.22 -29.04
N ALA A 404 2.95 -11.73 -28.22
CA ALA A 404 4.38 -11.89 -28.48
C ALA A 404 4.84 -13.35 -28.35
N SER A 405 4.40 -14.05 -27.28
CA SER A 405 4.80 -15.44 -27.02
C SER A 405 4.38 -16.41 -28.14
N ARG A 406 3.21 -16.18 -28.76
CA ARG A 406 2.68 -17.00 -29.86
C ARG A 406 3.30 -16.70 -31.22
N ALA A 407 4.01 -15.58 -31.37
CA ALA A 407 4.61 -15.14 -32.64
C ALA A 407 6.15 -15.22 -32.67
N ALA A 408 6.83 -14.73 -31.64
CA ALA A 408 8.28 -14.56 -31.65
C ALA A 408 9.04 -15.89 -31.82
N GLY A 409 8.53 -16.98 -31.22
CA GLY A 409 9.14 -18.31 -31.32
C GLY A 409 9.21 -18.89 -32.73
N PHE A 410 8.35 -18.43 -33.66
CA PHE A 410 8.47 -18.80 -35.08
C PHE A 410 9.50 -17.93 -35.80
N LEU A 411 9.52 -16.63 -35.52
CA LEU A 411 10.48 -15.67 -36.08
C LEU A 411 11.92 -16.07 -35.76
N SER A 412 12.23 -16.38 -34.50
CA SER A 412 13.58 -16.79 -34.09
C SER A 412 14.01 -18.16 -34.63
N LYS A 413 13.07 -19.07 -34.97
CA LYS A 413 13.38 -20.46 -35.37
C LYS A 413 13.35 -20.75 -36.87
N ARG A 414 12.71 -19.89 -37.67
CA ARG A 414 12.55 -20.08 -39.13
C ARG A 414 12.95 -18.90 -39.99
N PHE A 415 13.10 -17.72 -39.39
CA PHE A 415 13.25 -16.45 -40.10
C PHE A 415 14.37 -15.58 -39.50
N ASP A 416 15.34 -16.20 -38.82
CA ASP A 416 16.51 -15.56 -38.17
C ASP A 416 16.19 -14.34 -37.28
N GLY A 417 14.99 -14.33 -36.67
CA GLY A 417 14.50 -13.20 -35.89
C GLY A 417 14.18 -11.96 -36.74
N ARG A 418 13.82 -12.12 -38.02
CA ARG A 418 13.53 -11.01 -38.94
C ARG A 418 12.03 -10.86 -39.21
N LEU A 419 11.54 -9.65 -38.99
CA LEU A 419 10.22 -9.21 -39.43
C LEU A 419 10.24 -8.91 -40.95
N THR A 420 9.10 -9.06 -41.62
CA THR A 420 8.93 -8.65 -43.03
C THR A 420 8.09 -7.38 -43.15
N ALA A 421 8.42 -6.53 -44.13
CA ALA A 421 7.62 -5.38 -44.53
C ALA A 421 6.46 -5.76 -45.47
N GLU A 422 6.47 -6.97 -46.05
CA GLU A 422 5.50 -7.43 -47.06
C GLU A 422 4.17 -7.87 -46.44
N LEU A 423 3.51 -6.96 -45.72
CA LEU A 423 2.27 -7.27 -45.02
C LEU A 423 1.09 -7.44 -46.00
N PRO A 424 0.16 -8.38 -45.75
CA PRO A 424 -1.09 -8.51 -46.51
C PRO A 424 -2.10 -7.41 -46.12
N ALA A 425 -3.24 -7.35 -46.81
CA ALA A 425 -4.21 -6.25 -46.66
C ALA A 425 -4.84 -6.22 -45.26
N GLU A 426 -5.28 -7.37 -44.76
CA GLU A 426 -5.87 -7.55 -43.44
C GLU A 426 -4.90 -7.23 -42.29
N SER A 427 -3.58 -7.45 -42.49
CA SER A 427 -2.54 -7.01 -41.56
C SER A 427 -2.43 -5.49 -41.51
N ARG A 428 -2.50 -4.82 -42.68
CA ARG A 428 -2.52 -3.35 -42.74
C ARG A 428 -3.75 -2.80 -42.03
N THR A 429 -4.96 -3.29 -42.35
CA THR A 429 -6.20 -2.84 -41.72
C THR A 429 -6.23 -3.05 -40.20
N LEU A 430 -5.62 -4.14 -39.70
CA LEU A 430 -5.42 -4.32 -38.25
C LEU A 430 -4.51 -3.23 -37.67
N LEU A 431 -3.31 -3.06 -38.23
CA LEU A 431 -2.31 -2.12 -37.71
C LEU A 431 -2.78 -0.66 -37.83
N GLU A 432 -3.31 -0.25 -38.99
CA GLU A 432 -3.96 1.06 -39.20
C GLU A 432 -5.03 1.32 -38.13
N GLY A 433 -5.84 0.31 -37.83
CA GLY A 433 -6.87 0.35 -36.78
C GLY A 433 -6.35 0.30 -35.34
N LEU A 434 -5.06 0.03 -35.11
CA LEU A 434 -4.37 0.24 -33.83
C LEU A 434 -3.72 1.64 -33.78
N GLN A 435 -3.14 2.10 -34.89
CA GLN A 435 -2.50 3.42 -35.01
C GLN A 435 -3.52 4.55 -34.90
N ALA A 436 -4.73 4.38 -35.46
CA ALA A 436 -5.82 5.35 -35.38
C ALA A 436 -6.27 5.65 -33.94
N ALA A 437 -6.15 4.69 -33.02
CA ALA A 437 -6.51 4.87 -31.61
C ALA A 437 -5.50 5.72 -30.81
N ARG A 438 -4.33 6.06 -31.38
CA ARG A 438 -3.25 6.80 -30.70
C ARG A 438 -3.76 8.07 -30.04
N ASP A 439 -4.46 8.92 -30.78
CA ASP A 439 -4.75 10.28 -30.30
C ASP A 439 -5.87 10.31 -29.25
N ASP A 440 -6.81 9.37 -29.29
CA ASP A 440 -7.78 9.17 -28.20
C ASP A 440 -7.14 8.59 -26.94
N ILE A 441 -6.28 7.58 -27.06
CA ILE A 441 -5.54 7.03 -25.89
C ILE A 441 -4.63 8.11 -25.29
N ALA A 442 -3.98 8.94 -26.11
CA ALA A 442 -3.20 10.08 -25.65
C ALA A 442 -4.05 11.09 -24.87
N ARG A 443 -5.22 11.47 -25.40
CA ARG A 443 -6.14 12.38 -24.72
C ARG A 443 -6.63 11.80 -23.39
N LEU A 444 -6.96 10.50 -23.34
CA LEU A 444 -7.35 9.83 -22.10
C LEU A 444 -6.23 9.82 -21.04
N TYR A 445 -4.95 9.77 -21.42
CA TYR A 445 -3.85 9.96 -20.47
C TYR A 445 -3.69 11.42 -20.00
N GLU A 446 -3.87 12.42 -20.87
CA GLU A 446 -3.89 13.85 -20.46
C GLU A 446 -4.99 14.10 -19.42
N ASP A 447 -6.21 13.60 -19.71
CA ASP A 447 -7.44 13.72 -18.92
C ASP A 447 -7.41 12.89 -17.60
N ARG A 448 -6.36 12.08 -17.38
CA ARG A 448 -6.18 11.11 -16.27
C ARG A 448 -7.21 9.97 -16.25
N GLU A 449 -7.82 9.71 -17.40
CA GLU A 449 -8.84 8.67 -17.64
C GLU A 449 -8.22 7.29 -17.88
N TYR A 450 -7.31 6.86 -16.99
CA TYR A 450 -6.48 5.67 -17.18
C TYR A 450 -7.30 4.37 -17.35
N ALA A 451 -8.37 4.21 -16.58
CA ALA A 451 -9.28 3.07 -16.70
C ALA A 451 -10.01 2.99 -18.06
N LYS A 452 -10.10 4.11 -18.80
CA LYS A 452 -10.58 4.15 -20.19
C LYS A 452 -9.43 3.87 -21.16
N ALA A 453 -8.28 4.53 -20.99
CA ALA A 453 -7.08 4.30 -21.83
C ALA A 453 -6.66 2.82 -21.87
N LEU A 454 -6.66 2.14 -20.73
CA LEU A 454 -6.35 0.71 -20.63
C LEU A 454 -7.45 -0.18 -21.20
N ARG A 455 -8.73 0.23 -21.14
CA ARG A 455 -9.83 -0.51 -21.77
C ARG A 455 -9.71 -0.50 -23.29
N GLU A 456 -9.41 0.66 -23.88
CA GLU A 456 -9.15 0.77 -25.31
C GLU A 456 -7.92 -0.05 -25.71
N ALA A 457 -6.82 0.04 -24.96
CA ALA A 457 -5.63 -0.78 -25.21
C ALA A 457 -5.93 -2.30 -25.14
N MET A 458 -6.77 -2.76 -24.21
CA MET A 458 -7.17 -4.17 -24.13
C MET A 458 -8.17 -4.58 -25.22
N ALA A 459 -9.07 -3.69 -25.66
CA ALA A 459 -9.94 -3.95 -26.81
C ALA A 459 -9.14 -4.05 -28.12
N LEU A 460 -8.06 -3.27 -28.26
CA LEU A 460 -7.08 -3.45 -29.33
C LEU A 460 -6.33 -4.78 -29.20
N ALA A 461 -5.93 -5.18 -27.99
CA ALA A 461 -5.29 -6.48 -27.76
C ALA A 461 -6.22 -7.66 -28.08
N ASP A 462 -7.53 -7.56 -27.81
CA ASP A 462 -8.53 -8.56 -28.21
C ASP A 462 -8.56 -8.71 -29.74
N ARG A 463 -8.67 -7.61 -30.50
CA ARG A 463 -8.63 -7.61 -31.98
C ARG A 463 -7.36 -8.25 -32.55
N VAL A 464 -6.22 -8.11 -31.88
CA VAL A 464 -4.96 -8.75 -32.29
C VAL A 464 -4.97 -10.26 -31.97
N ASN A 465 -5.56 -10.67 -30.85
CA ASN A 465 -5.73 -12.09 -30.53
C ASN A 465 -6.73 -12.77 -31.48
N GLU A 466 -7.83 -12.09 -31.87
CA GLU A 466 -8.73 -12.53 -32.94
C GLU A 466 -8.00 -12.73 -34.27
N TYR A 467 -7.12 -11.80 -34.66
CA TYR A 467 -6.28 -11.94 -35.85
C TYR A 467 -5.35 -13.16 -35.75
N VAL A 468 -4.72 -13.41 -34.60
CA VAL A 468 -3.86 -14.59 -34.39
C VAL A 468 -4.68 -15.87 -34.55
N ASP A 469 -5.89 -15.91 -34.00
CA ASP A 469 -6.74 -17.10 -33.98
C ASP A 469 -7.42 -17.38 -35.33
N ALA A 470 -7.68 -16.34 -36.13
CA ALA A 470 -8.10 -16.46 -37.52
C ALA A 470 -6.98 -16.97 -38.44
N ASN A 471 -5.73 -16.56 -38.19
CA ASN A 471 -4.57 -16.92 -39.02
C ASN A 471 -3.85 -18.21 -38.60
N LYS A 472 -3.97 -18.61 -37.33
CA LYS A 472 -3.44 -19.86 -36.77
C LYS A 472 -1.97 -20.16 -37.14
N PRO A 473 -0.99 -19.38 -36.65
CA PRO A 473 0.43 -19.61 -36.96
C PRO A 473 0.93 -21.04 -36.63
N TRP A 474 0.33 -21.72 -35.64
CA TRP A 474 0.63 -23.12 -35.29
C TRP A 474 0.12 -24.17 -36.30
N GLU A 475 -0.85 -23.83 -37.17
CA GLU A 475 -1.28 -24.64 -38.30
C GLU A 475 -0.46 -24.29 -39.55
N LEU A 476 -0.28 -22.99 -39.85
CA LEU A 476 0.58 -22.53 -40.94
C LEU A 476 2.00 -23.10 -40.86
N ALA A 477 2.59 -23.14 -39.66
CA ALA A 477 3.93 -23.68 -39.44
C ALA A 477 4.08 -25.18 -39.78
N LYS A 478 2.98 -25.91 -40.00
CA LYS A 478 2.99 -27.34 -40.37
C LYS A 478 2.69 -27.57 -41.86
N GLN A 479 2.39 -26.51 -42.61
CA GLN A 479 2.01 -26.57 -44.03
C GLN A 479 3.21 -26.21 -44.91
N ALA A 480 3.54 -27.08 -45.87
CA ALA A 480 4.62 -26.80 -46.82
C ALA A 480 4.28 -25.59 -47.71
N GLY A 481 5.26 -24.71 -47.92
CA GLY A 481 5.10 -23.50 -48.75
C GLY A 481 4.43 -22.31 -48.07
N GLN A 482 3.95 -22.44 -46.82
CA GLN A 482 3.31 -21.34 -46.07
C GLN A 482 4.29 -20.46 -45.28
N ASP A 483 5.60 -20.65 -45.42
CA ASP A 483 6.65 -19.94 -44.69
C ASP A 483 6.54 -18.41 -44.79
N ALA A 484 6.36 -17.86 -46.00
CA ALA A 484 6.17 -16.42 -46.18
C ALA A 484 4.92 -15.91 -45.45
N ARG A 485 3.81 -16.66 -45.52
CA ARG A 485 2.56 -16.31 -44.82
C ARG A 485 2.72 -16.39 -43.30
N LEU A 486 3.44 -17.38 -42.79
CA LEU A 486 3.77 -17.48 -41.37
C LEU A 486 4.61 -16.27 -40.91
N GLN A 487 5.63 -15.87 -41.67
CA GLN A 487 6.45 -14.70 -41.36
C GLN A 487 5.62 -13.41 -41.36
N GLN A 488 4.72 -13.22 -42.34
CA GLN A 488 3.79 -12.09 -42.39
C GLN A 488 2.89 -12.01 -41.16
N VAL A 489 2.25 -13.13 -40.79
CA VAL A 489 1.35 -13.22 -39.62
C VAL A 489 2.13 -12.91 -38.34
N CYS A 490 3.27 -13.57 -38.12
CA CYS A 490 4.08 -13.33 -36.92
C CYS A 490 4.66 -11.90 -36.88
N SER A 491 5.06 -11.32 -38.01
CA SER A 491 5.51 -9.92 -38.08
C SER A 491 4.40 -8.94 -37.70
N THR A 492 3.19 -9.18 -38.20
CA THR A 492 1.99 -8.39 -37.85
C THR A 492 1.74 -8.43 -36.34
N CYS A 493 1.83 -9.62 -35.72
CA CYS A 493 1.65 -9.78 -34.28
C CYS A 493 2.71 -9.04 -33.46
N ILE A 494 3.98 -9.05 -33.87
CA ILE A 494 5.06 -8.35 -33.15
C ILE A 494 4.95 -6.82 -33.31
N GLU A 495 4.57 -6.32 -34.48
CA GLU A 495 4.30 -4.89 -34.68
C GLU A 495 3.08 -4.43 -33.87
N ALA A 496 1.99 -5.21 -33.88
CA ALA A 496 0.80 -4.92 -33.08
C ALA A 496 1.10 -4.95 -31.57
N PHE A 497 1.90 -5.92 -31.12
CA PHE A 497 2.41 -5.97 -29.74
C PHE A 497 3.22 -4.72 -29.38
N ARG A 498 4.09 -4.24 -30.28
CA ARG A 498 4.84 -2.98 -30.07
C ARG A 498 3.93 -1.75 -29.93
N LEU A 499 2.91 -1.63 -30.77
CA LEU A 499 1.93 -0.54 -30.67
C LEU A 499 1.20 -0.57 -29.32
N LEU A 500 0.78 -1.76 -28.86
CA LEU A 500 0.21 -1.96 -27.52
C LEU A 500 1.21 -1.62 -26.41
N THR A 501 2.49 -1.97 -26.56
CA THR A 501 3.56 -1.58 -25.62
C THR A 501 3.65 -0.07 -25.47
N ILE A 502 3.58 0.71 -26.55
CA ILE A 502 3.62 2.18 -26.49
C ILE A 502 2.43 2.73 -25.67
N TYR A 503 1.23 2.20 -25.88
CA TYR A 503 0.04 2.61 -25.14
C TYR A 503 0.06 2.18 -23.66
N LEU A 504 0.80 1.12 -23.31
CA LEU A 504 0.92 0.61 -21.95
C LEU A 504 2.17 1.13 -21.20
N LYS A 505 3.19 1.65 -21.89
CA LYS A 505 4.48 2.10 -21.32
C LYS A 505 4.38 3.12 -20.16
N PRO A 506 3.40 4.05 -20.10
CA PRO A 506 3.21 4.89 -18.92
C PRO A 506 2.89 4.09 -17.64
N VAL A 507 2.17 2.98 -17.79
CA VAL A 507 1.72 2.11 -16.69
C VAL A 507 2.71 0.97 -16.42
N LEU A 508 3.33 0.42 -17.47
CA LEU A 508 4.22 -0.74 -17.45
C LEU A 508 5.65 -0.37 -17.93
N PRO A 509 6.39 0.48 -17.20
CA PRO A 509 7.65 1.05 -17.68
C PRO A 509 8.82 0.04 -17.74
N ALA A 510 8.88 -0.95 -16.85
CA ALA A 510 9.94 -1.94 -16.81
C ALA A 510 9.71 -3.05 -17.84
N LEU A 511 8.47 -3.52 -17.99
CA LEU A 511 8.07 -4.40 -19.08
C LEU A 511 8.26 -3.72 -20.44
N ALA A 512 7.93 -2.44 -20.59
CA ALA A 512 8.19 -1.71 -21.83
C ALA A 512 9.69 -1.66 -22.16
N ALA A 513 10.56 -1.41 -21.19
CA ALA A 513 12.01 -1.44 -21.40
C ALA A 513 12.53 -2.85 -21.79
N GLN A 514 11.96 -3.93 -21.22
CA GLN A 514 12.27 -5.30 -21.65
C GLN A 514 11.82 -5.55 -23.10
N VAL A 515 10.65 -5.04 -23.49
CA VAL A 515 10.16 -5.13 -24.88
C VAL A 515 11.02 -4.30 -25.82
N GLU A 516 11.51 -3.14 -25.42
CA GLU A 516 12.42 -2.30 -26.22
C GLU A 516 13.76 -3.02 -26.49
N GLY A 517 14.31 -3.70 -25.48
CA GLY A 517 15.46 -4.58 -25.62
C GLY A 517 15.19 -5.82 -26.50
N PHE A 518 14.03 -6.47 -26.34
CA PHE A 518 13.60 -7.58 -27.20
C PHE A 518 13.42 -7.15 -28.66
N LEU A 519 12.83 -5.97 -28.90
CA LEU A 519 12.62 -5.44 -30.24
C LEU A 519 13.87 -4.79 -30.84
N LYS A 520 14.94 -4.57 -30.06
CA LYS A 520 16.16 -3.85 -30.47
C LYS A 520 15.81 -2.45 -31.03
N VAL A 521 15.07 -1.67 -30.25
CA VAL A 521 14.68 -0.29 -30.59
C VAL A 521 15.08 0.69 -29.49
N GLU A 522 15.28 1.95 -29.88
CA GLU A 522 15.43 3.06 -28.94
C GLU A 522 14.18 3.25 -28.07
N PRO A 523 14.29 3.86 -26.86
CA PRO A 523 13.16 4.06 -25.96
C PRO A 523 11.98 4.78 -26.63
N MET A 524 10.87 4.06 -26.81
CA MET A 524 9.74 4.50 -27.61
C MET A 524 9.01 5.68 -26.97
N ARG A 525 8.60 6.62 -27.81
CA ARG A 525 7.77 7.80 -27.51
C ARG A 525 6.34 7.55 -28.00
N PHE A 526 5.39 8.37 -27.55
CA PHE A 526 3.98 8.15 -27.92
C PHE A 526 3.74 8.37 -29.43
N ALA A 527 4.49 9.27 -30.05
CA ALA A 527 4.50 9.50 -31.49
C ALA A 527 4.96 8.27 -32.31
N ASP A 528 5.72 7.33 -31.73
CA ASP A 528 6.23 6.15 -32.45
C ASP A 528 5.16 5.11 -32.80
N ALA A 529 3.93 5.28 -32.26
CA ALA A 529 2.76 4.56 -32.73
C ALA A 529 2.34 5.00 -34.14
N GLY A 530 2.74 6.19 -34.61
CA GLY A 530 2.47 6.68 -35.96
C GLY A 530 3.33 6.05 -37.07
N ARG A 531 4.27 5.16 -36.73
CA ARG A 531 5.14 4.44 -37.69
C ARG A 531 5.15 2.95 -37.38
N LEU A 532 5.55 2.13 -38.36
CA LEU A 532 5.83 0.69 -38.20
C LEU A 532 7.35 0.45 -38.32
N LEU A 533 7.87 -0.66 -37.79
CA LEU A 533 9.27 -1.07 -37.95
C LEU A 533 9.55 -1.61 -39.37
N GLY A 534 8.59 -2.33 -39.96
CA GLY A 534 8.76 -2.97 -41.27
C GLY A 534 9.77 -4.12 -41.25
N ALA A 535 10.72 -4.12 -42.18
CA ALA A 535 11.72 -5.18 -42.33
C ALA A 535 12.86 -5.02 -41.30
N HIS A 536 12.64 -5.53 -40.08
CA HIS A 536 13.47 -5.29 -38.91
C HIS A 536 13.99 -6.58 -38.27
N ALA A 537 15.05 -6.51 -37.46
CA ALA A 537 15.62 -7.67 -36.76
C ALA A 537 15.40 -7.56 -35.24
N ILE A 538 14.68 -8.52 -34.65
CA ILE A 538 14.41 -8.61 -33.22
C ILE A 538 15.47 -9.44 -32.47
N GLY A 539 15.41 -9.45 -31.15
CA GLY A 539 16.19 -10.32 -30.26
C GLY A 539 15.52 -11.66 -29.99
N GLU A 540 16.10 -12.41 -29.06
CA GLU A 540 15.48 -13.62 -28.50
C GLU A 540 14.31 -13.21 -27.58
N TYR A 541 13.14 -13.81 -27.76
CA TYR A 541 12.01 -13.61 -26.84
C TYR A 541 12.23 -14.36 -25.53
N LYS A 542 12.23 -13.62 -24.42
CA LYS A 542 12.25 -14.16 -23.06
C LYS A 542 10.87 -13.99 -22.43
N HIS A 543 10.55 -14.82 -21.44
CA HIS A 543 9.25 -14.76 -20.78
C HIS A 543 9.11 -13.47 -19.96
N LEU A 544 8.19 -12.60 -20.36
CA LEU A 544 8.12 -11.20 -19.91
C LEU A 544 7.40 -10.96 -18.57
N MET A 545 6.40 -11.78 -18.23
CA MET A 545 5.65 -11.62 -16.97
C MET A 545 4.95 -12.91 -16.57
N GLN A 546 5.18 -13.34 -15.32
CA GLN A 546 4.49 -14.47 -14.71
C GLN A 546 3.03 -14.14 -14.36
N ARG A 547 2.23 -15.19 -14.16
CA ARG A 547 0.89 -15.07 -13.57
C ARG A 547 1.00 -14.73 -12.08
N VAL A 548 0.01 -14.01 -11.56
CA VAL A 548 -0.20 -13.87 -10.11
C VAL A 548 -0.60 -15.25 -9.56
N ASP A 549 0.17 -15.78 -8.63
CA ASP A 549 -0.24 -16.88 -7.75
C ASP A 549 -1.06 -16.30 -6.59
N PRO A 550 -2.33 -16.73 -6.38
CA PRO A 550 -3.15 -16.29 -5.25
C PRO A 550 -2.46 -16.40 -3.88
N LYS A 551 -1.56 -17.37 -3.69
CA LYS A 551 -0.81 -17.54 -2.43
C LYS A 551 0.04 -16.34 -2.04
N LEU A 552 0.44 -15.50 -3.01
CA LEU A 552 1.15 -14.26 -2.72
C LEU A 552 0.24 -13.20 -2.09
N LEU A 553 -1.07 -13.25 -2.34
CA LEU A 553 -2.04 -12.38 -1.67
C LEU A 553 -2.35 -12.92 -0.27
N ASP A 554 -2.49 -14.24 -0.10
CA ASP A 554 -2.60 -14.86 1.23
C ASP A 554 -1.41 -14.40 2.11
N ALA A 555 -0.18 -14.54 1.63
CA ALA A 555 1.05 -14.10 2.31
C ALA A 555 1.22 -12.57 2.41
N LEU A 556 0.39 -11.76 1.75
CA LEU A 556 0.34 -10.30 1.87
C LEU A 556 -0.61 -9.84 2.99
N PHE A 557 -1.70 -10.58 3.22
CA PHE A 557 -2.71 -10.29 4.24
C PHE A 557 -2.52 -11.09 5.53
N GLU A 558 -1.72 -12.16 5.50
CA GLU A 558 -1.15 -12.75 6.72
C GLU A 558 -0.48 -11.64 7.56
N PRO A 559 -0.85 -11.51 8.86
CA PRO A 559 -0.16 -10.60 9.75
C PRO A 559 1.35 -10.91 9.75
N PRO A 560 2.23 -9.90 9.76
CA PRO A 560 3.64 -10.14 10.00
C PRO A 560 3.78 -10.95 11.29
N ALA A 561 4.48 -12.09 11.21
CA ALA A 561 4.82 -12.87 12.39
C ALA A 561 5.44 -11.92 13.43
N GLU A 562 4.98 -11.98 14.69
CA GLU A 562 5.43 -11.05 15.71
C GLU A 562 6.97 -11.03 15.74
N PRO A 563 7.62 -9.87 15.60
CA PRO A 563 9.07 -9.80 15.62
C PRO A 563 9.53 -10.24 17.00
N SER A 564 10.07 -11.45 17.07
CA SER A 564 10.77 -11.95 18.26
C SER A 564 11.77 -10.88 18.69
N PRO A 565 11.70 -10.40 19.95
CA PRO A 565 12.05 -9.02 20.27
C PRO A 565 13.49 -8.70 19.92
N GLN A 566 13.68 -7.99 18.80
CA GLN A 566 14.98 -7.57 18.32
C GLN A 566 15.53 -6.51 19.26
N THR A 567 16.39 -6.96 20.18
CA THR A 567 17.06 -6.12 21.17
C THR A 567 17.95 -5.10 20.48
N SER A 568 17.46 -3.87 20.38
CA SER A 568 18.29 -2.72 20.01
C SER A 568 19.44 -2.61 21.02
N PRO A 569 20.71 -2.44 20.57
CA PRO A 569 21.89 -2.56 21.43
C PRO A 569 22.13 -1.29 22.28
N ALA A 570 21.19 -0.98 23.18
CA ALA A 570 21.19 0.26 23.98
C ALA A 570 20.61 0.10 25.41
N ALA A 571 20.60 -1.12 25.97
CA ALA A 571 20.19 -1.36 27.36
C ALA A 571 20.89 -2.59 27.98
N ALA A 572 22.22 -2.53 28.13
CA ALA A 572 23.02 -3.60 28.72
C ALA A 572 22.90 -3.67 30.27
N GLY A 573 21.67 -3.80 30.78
CA GLY A 573 21.47 -4.43 32.08
C GLY A 573 21.88 -5.90 31.98
N ALA A 574 22.60 -6.42 32.98
CA ALA A 574 23.22 -7.75 32.92
C ALA A 574 22.16 -8.87 32.90
N GLY A 575 21.74 -9.28 31.69
CA GLY A 575 20.84 -10.41 31.49
C GLY A 575 21.49 -11.72 31.91
N ALA A 576 20.92 -12.38 32.92
CA ALA A 576 21.41 -13.67 33.37
C ALA A 576 21.25 -14.73 32.27
N VAL A 577 22.33 -15.44 31.96
CA VAL A 577 22.35 -16.53 30.97
C VAL A 577 21.56 -17.72 31.55
N PRO A 578 20.47 -18.18 30.91
CA PRO A 578 19.65 -19.27 31.46
C PRO A 578 20.46 -20.56 31.62
N GLY A 579 20.58 -21.05 32.86
CA GLY A 579 21.39 -22.25 33.14
C GLY A 579 22.91 -22.02 33.13
N GLY A 580 23.38 -20.79 32.88
CA GLY A 580 24.80 -20.44 32.82
C GLY A 580 25.49 -20.71 31.48
N GLU A 581 24.80 -21.29 30.50
CA GLU A 581 25.33 -21.58 29.16
C GLU A 581 24.55 -20.85 28.06
N ALA A 582 25.25 -20.40 27.02
CA ALA A 582 24.62 -19.73 25.88
C ALA A 582 23.73 -20.71 25.10
N LEU A 583 22.57 -20.22 24.63
CA LEU A 583 21.65 -21.03 23.83
C LEU A 583 22.36 -21.59 22.58
N ALA A 584 22.16 -22.87 22.32
CA ALA A 584 22.67 -23.53 21.13
C ALA A 584 22.07 -22.92 19.83
N PRO A 585 22.74 -23.05 18.67
CA PRO A 585 22.23 -22.57 17.40
C PRO A 585 20.83 -23.09 17.08
N THR A 586 20.00 -22.25 16.46
CA THR A 586 18.62 -22.59 16.09
C THR A 586 18.58 -23.80 15.16
N ILE A 587 17.83 -24.84 15.56
CA ILE A 587 17.56 -26.04 14.75
C ILE A 587 16.19 -25.97 14.09
N THR A 588 15.96 -26.77 13.05
CA THR A 588 14.65 -26.86 12.39
C THR A 588 13.72 -27.89 13.05
N ILE A 589 12.42 -27.85 12.72
CA ILE A 589 11.48 -28.90 13.14
C ILE A 589 11.85 -30.27 12.57
N ASP A 590 12.46 -30.30 11.37
CA ASP A 590 13.02 -31.51 10.76
C ASP A 590 14.22 -32.05 11.55
N ASP A 591 14.91 -31.24 12.35
CA ASP A 591 16.00 -31.70 13.23
C ASP A 591 15.47 -32.25 14.54
N PHE A 592 14.45 -31.61 15.13
CA PHE A 592 13.78 -32.11 16.32
C PHE A 592 13.09 -33.46 16.08
N THR A 593 12.38 -33.60 14.97
CA THR A 593 11.65 -34.85 14.62
C THR A 593 12.55 -36.05 14.32
N LYS A 594 13.87 -35.85 14.13
CA LYS A 594 14.86 -36.94 14.04
C LYS A 594 15.16 -37.58 15.41
N ILE A 595 14.71 -37.01 16.53
CA ILE A 595 15.02 -37.49 17.88
C ILE A 595 13.86 -38.32 18.43
N ASP A 596 14.09 -39.60 18.75
CA ASP A 596 13.09 -40.49 19.36
C ASP A 596 13.15 -40.37 20.88
N LEU A 597 12.42 -39.41 21.44
CA LEU A 597 12.26 -39.23 22.89
C LEU A 597 11.13 -40.09 23.42
N ARG A 598 11.45 -40.99 24.36
CA ARG A 598 10.47 -41.88 25.00
C ARG A 598 10.56 -41.85 26.51
N LEU A 599 9.44 -42.13 27.17
CA LEU A 599 9.42 -42.40 28.60
C LEU A 599 9.84 -43.85 28.89
N ALA A 600 10.80 -43.99 29.80
CA ALA A 600 11.29 -45.26 30.31
C ALA A 600 11.10 -45.35 31.83
N GLN A 601 10.89 -46.56 32.34
CA GLN A 601 10.93 -46.85 33.78
C GLN A 601 12.30 -47.41 34.16
N ILE A 602 12.87 -46.92 35.25
CA ILE A 602 14.12 -47.43 35.83
C ILE A 602 13.76 -48.67 36.67
N VAL A 603 13.99 -49.86 36.13
CA VAL A 603 13.59 -51.13 36.78
C VAL A 603 14.67 -51.70 37.70
N ASP A 604 15.94 -51.35 37.47
CA ASP A 604 17.08 -51.66 38.33
C ASP A 604 18.15 -50.57 38.18
N ALA A 605 18.95 -50.36 39.23
CA ALA A 605 20.08 -49.44 39.22
C ALA A 605 21.23 -50.00 40.07
N ALA A 606 22.46 -49.84 39.59
CA ALA A 606 23.67 -50.29 40.27
C ALA A 606 24.80 -49.23 40.20
N LEU A 607 25.67 -49.24 41.21
CA LEU A 607 26.94 -48.50 41.16
C LEU A 607 27.86 -49.11 40.11
N VAL A 608 28.61 -48.27 39.39
CA VAL A 608 29.61 -48.73 38.42
C VAL A 608 30.97 -48.86 39.12
N GLU A 609 31.45 -50.09 39.27
CA GLU A 609 32.76 -50.36 39.88
C GLU A 609 33.88 -49.66 39.09
N GLY A 610 34.71 -48.88 39.80
CA GLY A 610 35.72 -48.02 39.16
C GLY A 610 35.20 -46.72 38.55
N SER A 611 33.99 -46.26 38.91
CA SER A 611 33.49 -44.91 38.62
C SER A 611 32.91 -44.22 39.85
N THR A 612 33.10 -42.90 39.93
CA THR A 612 32.54 -42.01 40.96
C THR A 612 31.47 -41.07 40.40
N LYS A 613 31.12 -41.19 39.12
CA LYS A 613 30.12 -40.35 38.42
C LYS A 613 29.01 -41.12 37.71
N LEU A 614 29.03 -42.46 37.67
CA LEU A 614 28.12 -43.27 36.85
C LEU A 614 27.27 -44.24 37.65
N LEU A 615 25.95 -44.19 37.44
CA LEU A 615 25.05 -45.32 37.70
C LEU A 615 24.85 -46.14 36.44
N ARG A 616 24.79 -47.46 36.56
CA ARG A 616 24.26 -48.36 35.53
C ARG A 616 22.77 -48.50 35.78
N LEU A 617 21.94 -48.03 34.86
CA LEU A 617 20.49 -48.12 34.89
C LEU A 617 20.02 -49.22 33.93
N SER A 618 19.13 -50.07 34.41
CA SER A 618 18.33 -50.97 33.59
C SER A 618 16.99 -50.28 33.32
N LEU A 619 16.69 -50.00 32.06
CA LEU A 619 15.51 -49.23 31.64
C LEU A 619 14.51 -50.11 30.90
N ASP A 620 13.26 -50.14 31.33
CA ASP A 620 12.15 -50.60 30.46
C ASP A 620 11.64 -49.42 29.62
N VAL A 621 11.68 -49.58 28.30
CA VAL A 621 11.17 -48.61 27.31
C VAL A 621 9.97 -49.21 26.54
N GLY A 622 9.36 -50.28 27.06
CA GLY A 622 8.24 -51.02 26.47
C GLY A 622 8.58 -51.82 25.22
N GLU A 623 9.85 -52.18 25.03
CA GLU A 623 10.35 -52.94 23.87
C GLU A 623 10.38 -54.46 24.11
N GLY A 624 9.78 -54.95 25.20
CA GLY A 624 9.85 -56.36 25.61
C GLY A 624 11.22 -56.82 26.12
N ARG A 625 12.19 -55.90 26.23
CA ARG A 625 13.52 -56.09 26.80
C ARG A 625 13.91 -54.83 27.58
N HIS A 626 14.74 -55.00 28.60
CA HIS A 626 15.40 -53.85 29.24
C HIS A 626 16.60 -53.40 28.40
N ARG A 627 16.84 -52.08 28.36
CA ARG A 627 18.05 -51.46 27.80
C ARG A 627 19.01 -51.10 28.92
N THR A 628 20.31 -51.27 28.70
CA THR A 628 21.34 -50.76 29.64
C THR A 628 21.73 -49.34 29.28
N VAL A 629 21.65 -48.40 30.24
CA VAL A 629 22.16 -47.04 30.08
C VAL A 629 23.05 -46.66 31.25
N PHE A 630 24.24 -46.10 30.96
CA PHE A 630 25.15 -45.59 31.97
C PHE A 630 24.97 -44.07 32.08
N SER A 631 24.49 -43.59 33.22
CA SER A 631 24.07 -42.19 33.40
C SER A 631 24.91 -41.46 34.46
N GLY A 632 25.19 -40.17 34.19
CA GLY A 632 26.07 -39.30 34.98
C GLY A 632 25.56 -38.88 36.38
N ILE A 633 24.51 -39.52 36.87
CA ILE A 633 23.67 -39.02 37.97
C ILE A 633 24.10 -39.44 39.39
N GLN A 634 25.22 -40.17 39.53
CA GLN A 634 25.70 -40.71 40.81
C GLN A 634 26.02 -39.62 41.86
N SER A 635 26.29 -38.39 41.43
CA SER A 635 26.57 -37.24 42.32
C SER A 635 25.35 -36.74 43.10
N ALA A 636 24.13 -36.98 42.59
CA ALA A 636 22.89 -36.51 43.20
C ALA A 636 21.94 -37.63 43.63
N PHE A 637 22.08 -38.85 43.09
CA PHE A 637 21.18 -39.97 43.34
C PHE A 637 21.92 -41.26 43.70
N LYS A 638 21.44 -41.98 44.71
CA LYS A 638 21.80 -43.37 44.99
C LYS A 638 20.91 -44.30 44.16
N PRO A 639 21.30 -45.57 43.92
CA PRO A 639 20.47 -46.52 43.19
C PRO A 639 19.03 -46.67 43.70
N ALA A 640 18.84 -46.71 45.03
CA ALA A 640 17.52 -46.82 45.66
C ALA A 640 16.62 -45.58 45.44
N ASP A 641 17.20 -44.42 45.13
CA ASP A 641 16.46 -43.16 44.96
C ASP A 641 15.85 -43.04 43.54
N VAL A 642 16.24 -43.93 42.62
CA VAL A 642 15.83 -43.91 41.20
C VAL A 642 15.09 -45.17 40.73
N ILE A 643 15.22 -46.30 41.43
CA ILE A 643 14.45 -47.52 41.09
C ILE A 643 12.96 -47.26 41.23
N GLY A 644 12.18 -47.72 40.23
CA GLY A 644 10.74 -47.50 40.10
C GLY A 644 10.35 -46.18 39.45
N LYS A 645 11.25 -45.19 39.36
CA LYS A 645 10.97 -43.88 38.75
C LYS A 645 10.86 -43.95 37.22
N PHE A 646 10.20 -42.94 36.67
CA PHE A 646 10.08 -42.71 35.22
C PHE A 646 10.97 -41.56 34.77
N THR A 647 11.58 -41.67 33.60
CA THR A 647 12.40 -40.60 33.02
C THR A 647 12.41 -40.64 31.49
N VAL A 648 12.84 -39.54 30.85
CA VAL A 648 12.94 -39.43 29.39
C VAL A 648 14.29 -39.98 28.92
N VAL A 649 14.25 -40.89 27.94
CA VAL A 649 15.41 -41.45 27.26
C VAL A 649 15.40 -41.12 25.78
N VAL A 650 16.56 -40.81 25.21
CA VAL A 650 16.77 -40.73 23.76
C VAL A 650 16.98 -42.16 23.24
N ALA A 651 15.96 -42.71 22.58
CA ALA A 651 15.84 -44.12 22.25
C ALA A 651 16.50 -44.53 20.91
N ASN A 652 16.80 -43.58 20.02
CA ASN A 652 17.39 -43.83 18.70
C ASN A 652 18.87 -43.44 18.55
N LEU A 653 19.58 -43.17 19.66
CA LEU A 653 21.04 -43.03 19.64
C LEU A 653 21.74 -44.37 19.34
N ALA A 654 22.81 -44.32 18.56
CA ALA A 654 23.64 -45.49 18.28
C ALA A 654 24.30 -46.01 19.58
N PRO A 655 24.21 -47.33 19.90
CA PRO A 655 24.76 -47.87 21.15
C PRO A 655 26.27 -47.64 21.31
N ARG A 656 26.67 -47.00 22.41
CA ARG A 656 28.06 -46.64 22.69
C ARG A 656 28.73 -47.68 23.58
N LYS A 657 29.75 -48.38 23.06
CA LYS A 657 30.59 -49.27 23.87
C LYS A 657 31.47 -48.43 24.81
N MET A 658 31.39 -48.72 26.10
CA MET A 658 32.16 -48.08 27.17
C MET A 658 33.03 -49.11 27.90
N LYS A 659 33.92 -48.64 28.78
CA LYS A 659 34.78 -49.50 29.63
C LYS A 659 34.00 -50.52 30.46
N PHE A 660 32.76 -50.19 30.83
CA PHE A 660 31.94 -50.94 31.80
C PHE A 660 30.77 -51.72 31.16
N GLY A 661 30.60 -51.65 29.83
CA GLY A 661 29.47 -52.26 29.12
C GLY A 661 29.03 -51.48 27.88
N LEU A 662 27.88 -51.84 27.31
CA LEU A 662 27.24 -51.13 26.20
C LEU A 662 26.16 -50.19 26.77
N SER A 663 26.15 -48.92 26.33
CA SER A 663 25.06 -47.97 26.65
C SER A 663 24.14 -47.82 25.44
N GLU A 664 22.87 -48.16 25.58
CA GLU A 664 21.88 -48.29 24.50
C GLU A 664 20.90 -47.10 24.40
N GLY A 665 21.34 -45.93 24.87
CA GLY A 665 20.57 -44.69 24.94
C GLY A 665 21.21 -43.69 25.88
N MET A 666 20.52 -42.57 26.10
CA MET A 666 20.91 -41.50 27.03
C MET A 666 19.68 -40.98 27.77
N VAL A 667 19.74 -40.92 29.10
CA VAL A 667 18.70 -40.34 29.96
C VAL A 667 18.89 -38.83 30.07
N LEU A 668 17.80 -38.07 30.11
CA LEU A 668 17.84 -36.62 30.25
C LEU A 668 17.78 -36.16 31.72
N ALA A 669 18.67 -35.26 32.09
CA ALA A 669 18.73 -34.58 33.37
C ALA A 669 19.14 -33.11 33.16
N ALA A 670 18.75 -32.23 34.08
CA ALA A 670 19.07 -30.80 34.04
C ALA A 670 20.06 -30.42 35.15
N SER A 671 20.98 -29.52 34.86
CA SER A 671 21.97 -28.96 35.79
C SER A 671 22.31 -27.52 35.39
N HIS A 672 22.95 -26.77 36.30
CA HIS A 672 23.50 -25.45 36.00
C HIS A 672 24.98 -25.57 35.61
N ALA A 673 25.45 -24.78 34.64
CA ALA A 673 26.83 -24.82 34.14
C ALA A 673 27.86 -24.38 35.20
N ASP A 674 27.50 -23.41 36.04
CA ASP A 674 28.24 -23.14 37.28
C ASP A 674 27.72 -24.01 38.43
N GLU A 675 28.28 -25.22 38.54
CA GLU A 675 28.04 -26.16 39.64
C GLU A 675 28.46 -25.61 41.02
N LYS A 676 29.24 -24.51 41.10
CA LYS A 676 29.74 -23.98 42.38
C LYS A 676 28.77 -22.99 43.03
N THR A 677 28.06 -22.20 42.24
CA THR A 677 27.02 -21.28 42.73
C THR A 677 25.65 -21.94 42.77
N HIS A 678 25.36 -22.85 41.84
CA HIS A 678 24.07 -23.54 41.73
C HIS A 678 24.24 -25.07 41.66
N PRO A 679 24.70 -25.71 42.76
CA PRO A 679 24.89 -27.16 42.80
C PRO A 679 23.55 -27.90 42.75
N GLY A 680 23.32 -28.64 41.66
CA GLY A 680 22.14 -29.49 41.51
C GLY A 680 22.12 -30.24 40.17
N LEU A 681 21.67 -31.49 40.22
CA LEU A 681 21.42 -32.32 39.05
C LEU A 681 20.06 -32.99 39.22
N TYR A 682 19.13 -32.69 38.32
CA TYR A 682 17.72 -33.00 38.44
C TYR A 682 17.28 -33.96 37.33
N LEU A 683 16.76 -35.12 37.70
CA LEU A 683 16.21 -36.08 36.74
C LEU A 683 14.92 -35.51 36.13
N LEU A 684 14.74 -35.61 34.81
CA LEU A 684 13.48 -35.21 34.18
C LEU A 684 12.44 -36.33 34.39
N GLU A 685 11.57 -36.12 35.38
CA GLU A 685 10.49 -37.03 35.78
C GLU A 685 9.13 -36.52 35.28
N PRO A 686 8.23 -37.37 34.76
CA PRO A 686 6.89 -36.99 34.33
C PRO A 686 5.93 -36.83 35.52
N THR A 687 4.78 -36.18 35.29
CA THR A 687 3.67 -36.20 36.25
C THR A 687 3.09 -37.62 36.42
N PRO A 688 2.56 -37.97 37.60
CA PRO A 688 1.95 -39.29 37.85
C PRO A 688 0.85 -39.65 36.83
N GLY A 689 0.80 -40.93 36.45
CA GLY A 689 -0.17 -41.46 35.48
C GLY A 689 0.40 -41.77 34.09
N ALA A 690 1.66 -41.39 33.80
CA ALA A 690 2.35 -41.81 32.59
C ALA A 690 2.79 -43.30 32.66
N VAL A 691 2.99 -43.93 31.48
CA VAL A 691 3.37 -45.34 31.33
C VAL A 691 4.59 -45.50 30.40
N PRO A 692 5.35 -46.62 30.45
CA PRO A 692 6.48 -46.85 29.55
C PRO A 692 6.09 -46.76 28.06
N ALA A 693 7.06 -46.47 27.20
CA ALA A 693 6.91 -46.33 25.74
C ALA A 693 6.02 -45.16 25.25
N CYS A 694 5.49 -44.31 26.13
CA CYS A 694 4.93 -43.03 25.67
C CYS A 694 6.02 -42.16 25.01
N GLY A 695 5.77 -41.71 23.78
CA GLY A 695 6.64 -40.76 23.08
C GLY A 695 6.40 -39.33 23.53
N CYS A 696 7.45 -38.51 23.59
CA CYS A 696 7.42 -37.15 24.14
C CYS A 696 7.27 -36.09 23.03
N ASP A 697 6.08 -36.03 22.41
CA ASP A 697 5.79 -35.19 21.23
C ASP A 697 4.26 -34.90 21.12
N ASP A 698 3.85 -33.62 21.12
CA ASP A 698 2.42 -33.22 21.06
C ASP A 698 1.71 -33.73 19.79
N ALA A 699 2.45 -33.86 18.68
CA ALA A 699 1.89 -34.43 17.44
C ALA A 699 1.44 -35.88 17.62
N ARG A 700 1.99 -36.61 18.61
CA ARG A 700 1.68 -38.02 18.89
C ARG A 700 0.68 -38.18 20.04
N CYS A 701 0.62 -37.23 20.97
CA CYS A 701 -0.39 -37.22 22.03
C CYS A 701 -1.83 -37.22 21.50
N ARG A 702 -2.06 -36.69 20.29
CA ARG A 702 -3.36 -36.65 19.61
C ARG A 702 -3.79 -37.99 18.97
N ALA A 703 -2.97 -39.04 19.07
CA ALA A 703 -3.16 -40.30 18.36
C ALA A 703 -3.31 -41.53 19.30
N ARG A 704 -4.43 -41.62 20.03
CA ARG A 704 -4.92 -42.88 20.62
C ARG A 704 -6.43 -43.10 20.40
N PRO A 705 -6.88 -44.34 20.12
CA PRO A 705 -8.29 -44.64 19.89
C PRO A 705 -9.06 -44.90 21.20
N SER A 706 -10.37 -44.60 21.19
CA SER A 706 -11.29 -44.84 22.33
C SER A 706 -12.09 -46.14 22.19
N MET A 707 -11.87 -47.09 23.11
CA MET A 707 -12.70 -48.28 23.37
C MET A 707 -12.60 -48.63 24.88
N SER A 708 -13.58 -49.23 25.56
CA SER A 708 -14.82 -49.88 25.09
C SER A 708 -16.02 -49.75 26.07
N ASP A 709 -17.21 -49.78 25.47
CA ASP A 709 -18.59 -50.09 25.94
C ASP A 709 -18.75 -51.11 27.10
N PRO A 710 -19.89 -51.12 27.85
CA PRO A 710 -20.88 -52.19 27.61
C PRO A 710 -22.39 -51.88 27.88
N ARG A 711 -23.22 -52.00 26.83
CA ARG A 711 -24.72 -52.14 26.81
C ARG A 711 -25.50 -50.82 26.97
N ASP A 712 -26.57 -50.54 26.22
CA ASP A 712 -27.57 -51.43 25.61
C ASP A 712 -28.25 -50.86 24.33
N ALA A 713 -29.19 -51.60 23.74
CA ALA A 713 -30.09 -51.28 22.60
C ALA A 713 -29.51 -51.28 21.15
N ARG A 714 -30.40 -51.61 20.19
CA ARG A 714 -30.15 -51.92 18.75
C ARG A 714 -31.08 -51.07 17.83
N PRO A 715 -31.12 -51.22 16.48
CA PRO A 715 -30.04 -51.00 15.50
C PRO A 715 -30.49 -50.32 14.15
N LEU A 716 -29.55 -49.64 13.44
CA LEU A 716 -29.34 -49.66 11.96
C LEU A 716 -30.50 -49.30 10.96
N PRO A 717 -30.28 -49.21 9.62
CA PRO A 717 -29.04 -49.04 8.84
C PRO A 717 -28.99 -47.86 7.82
N ARG A 718 -27.75 -47.49 7.49
CA ARG A 718 -27.16 -46.94 6.24
C ARG A 718 -27.99 -46.83 4.94
N ALA A 719 -27.62 -45.83 4.13
CA ALA A 719 -27.36 -45.97 2.68
C ALA A 719 -26.18 -45.06 2.24
N GLU A 720 -25.55 -45.35 1.09
CA GLU A 720 -24.20 -44.88 0.74
C GLU A 720 -24.13 -43.63 -0.18
N THR A 721 -22.93 -43.05 -0.26
CA THR A 721 -22.49 -41.97 -1.16
C THR A 721 -22.61 -42.30 -2.65
N ARG A 722 -22.83 -41.28 -3.51
CA ARG A 722 -22.02 -41.13 -4.76
C ARG A 722 -22.14 -39.75 -5.44
N THR A 723 -20.97 -39.18 -5.72
CA THR A 723 -20.56 -38.32 -6.87
C THR A 723 -21.65 -37.75 -7.80
N TRP A 724 -21.66 -36.42 -8.02
CA TRP A 724 -22.32 -35.82 -9.18
C TRP A 724 -21.63 -34.59 -9.79
N GLY A 725 -21.62 -34.59 -11.11
CA GLY A 725 -21.49 -33.45 -12.01
C GLY A 725 -21.48 -33.98 -13.46
N PRO A 726 -21.77 -33.17 -14.50
CA PRO A 726 -22.36 -31.81 -14.49
C PRO A 726 -23.59 -31.67 -15.42
N SER A 727 -24.09 -30.42 -15.53
CA SER A 727 -24.65 -29.81 -16.76
C SER A 727 -26.18 -29.65 -17.00
N ARG A 728 -26.51 -28.45 -17.51
CA ARG A 728 -27.46 -28.09 -18.59
C ARG A 728 -29.01 -28.17 -18.41
N ARG A 729 -29.58 -26.94 -18.38
CA ARG A 729 -30.64 -26.37 -19.29
C ARG A 729 -32.14 -26.40 -18.92
N ARG A 730 -32.74 -25.19 -19.03
CA ARG A 730 -34.15 -24.83 -19.41
C ARG A 730 -35.24 -25.15 -18.35
N ARG A 731 -36.06 -24.20 -17.86
CA ARG A 731 -37.05 -23.22 -18.44
C ARG A 731 -38.48 -23.81 -18.54
N PHE A 732 -39.49 -22.94 -18.32
CA PHE A 732 -40.96 -23.14 -18.38
C PHE A 732 -41.62 -23.83 -17.15
N ILE A 733 -42.87 -23.53 -16.73
CA ILE A 733 -43.68 -22.27 -16.71
C ILE A 733 -44.91 -22.42 -15.77
N ALA A 734 -45.42 -21.31 -15.16
CA ALA A 734 -46.78 -21.16 -14.57
C ALA A 734 -47.17 -22.05 -13.33
N ARG A 735 -48.20 -21.80 -12.50
CA ARG A 735 -49.08 -20.62 -12.19
C ARG A 735 -49.86 -20.86 -10.85
N LEU A 736 -50.12 -19.79 -10.08
CA LEU A 736 -51.25 -19.60 -9.11
C LEU A 736 -51.30 -20.57 -7.88
N HIS A 737 -51.98 -20.29 -6.75
CA HIS A 737 -52.88 -19.19 -6.30
C HIS A 737 -52.66 -18.94 -4.76
N HIS A 738 -53.49 -18.39 -3.84
CA HIS A 738 -54.90 -17.91 -3.75
C HIS A 738 -55.09 -16.90 -2.56
N CYS A 739 -56.34 -16.60 -2.16
CA CYS A 739 -56.83 -15.99 -0.90
C CYS A 739 -56.70 -14.46 -0.66
N GLY A 740 -57.83 -13.83 -0.31
CA GLY A 740 -58.04 -12.43 0.17
C GLY A 740 -59.13 -12.44 1.27
N PRO A 741 -60.09 -11.47 1.40
CA PRO A 741 -60.39 -10.21 0.70
C PRO A 741 -60.37 -9.02 1.74
N PRO A 742 -61.29 -8.01 1.93
CA PRO A 742 -62.49 -7.49 1.22
C PRO A 742 -62.46 -5.95 0.90
N ALA A 743 -63.32 -5.12 1.53
CA ALA A 743 -63.75 -3.76 1.08
C ALA A 743 -64.41 -2.93 2.24
N ALA A 744 -65.00 -1.70 2.11
CA ALA A 744 -65.50 -0.95 0.94
C ALA A 744 -65.82 0.58 1.15
N ARG A 745 -65.65 1.42 0.09
CA ARG A 745 -66.57 2.43 -0.56
C ARG A 745 -67.27 3.58 0.24
N PRO A 746 -68.01 4.58 -0.37
CA PRO A 746 -68.24 5.02 -1.80
C PRO A 746 -68.24 6.58 -2.10
N SER A 747 -68.58 6.98 -3.35
CA SER A 747 -69.30 8.24 -3.79
C SER A 747 -68.50 9.52 -4.21
N ALA A 748 -68.88 10.43 -5.15
CA ALA A 748 -69.64 10.39 -6.44
C ALA A 748 -69.61 11.75 -7.24
N ALA A 749 -69.98 11.74 -8.54
CA ALA A 749 -70.53 12.84 -9.40
C ALA A 749 -69.62 13.90 -10.13
N LEU A 750 -70.26 14.63 -11.09
CA LEU A 750 -69.80 15.53 -12.19
C LEU A 750 -70.98 16.50 -12.56
N PRO A 751 -70.94 17.46 -13.54
CA PRO A 751 -69.89 18.03 -14.43
C PRO A 751 -69.74 19.57 -14.13
N PRO A 752 -69.66 20.62 -15.03
CA PRO A 752 -69.41 20.78 -16.49
C PRO A 752 -68.37 21.90 -16.87
N ALA A 753 -68.53 22.56 -18.04
CA ALA A 753 -67.77 23.72 -18.57
C ALA A 753 -68.73 24.65 -19.40
N PRO A 754 -68.32 25.66 -20.23
CA PRO A 754 -67.26 25.69 -21.28
C PRO A 754 -66.26 26.87 -21.03
N ASP A 755 -65.54 27.56 -21.93
CA ASP A 755 -65.38 27.67 -23.42
C ASP A 755 -64.01 28.38 -23.71
N ALA A 756 -63.51 28.85 -24.88
CA ALA A 756 -63.92 28.92 -26.30
C ALA A 756 -62.70 29.22 -27.24
N ARG A 757 -62.88 29.02 -28.57
CA ARG A 757 -62.07 29.47 -29.74
C ARG A 757 -60.67 28.84 -30.00
N GLY A 758 -60.48 28.34 -31.24
CA GLY A 758 -59.20 28.11 -31.93
C GLY A 758 -59.10 28.97 -33.21
N PRO A 759 -58.41 28.58 -34.31
CA PRO A 759 -57.72 27.30 -34.60
C PRO A 759 -56.25 27.46 -35.13
N ALA A 760 -55.69 26.39 -35.71
CA ALA A 760 -54.32 26.22 -36.24
C ALA A 760 -54.20 26.63 -37.77
N PRO A 761 -53.22 26.23 -38.64
CA PRO A 761 -52.16 25.18 -38.55
C PRO A 761 -50.79 25.43 -39.29
N CYS A 762 -49.99 24.34 -39.40
CA CYS A 762 -49.05 23.95 -40.50
C CYS A 762 -47.52 24.30 -40.48
N ASN A 763 -46.73 23.21 -40.46
CA ASN A 763 -45.49 22.84 -41.19
C ASN A 763 -44.69 23.91 -41.98
N CYS A 764 -43.34 23.85 -41.90
CA CYS A 764 -42.51 23.22 -42.96
C CYS A 764 -40.98 23.14 -42.72
N THR A 765 -40.38 22.14 -43.40
CA THR A 765 -39.02 22.00 -43.97
C THR A 765 -37.72 22.41 -43.26
N ALA A 766 -36.85 21.40 -43.20
CA ALA A 766 -35.40 21.42 -42.99
C ALA A 766 -34.54 22.36 -43.87
N SER A 767 -33.42 22.81 -43.30
CA SER A 767 -32.05 22.86 -43.86
C SER A 767 -31.09 23.36 -42.75
N ALA A 768 -29.76 23.37 -42.82
CA ALA A 768 -28.71 22.50 -43.34
C ALA A 768 -27.36 23.19 -42.99
N ARG A 769 -26.33 22.41 -42.61
CA ARG A 769 -24.88 22.72 -42.77
C ARG A 769 -24.27 24.04 -42.20
N ALA A 770 -23.44 23.85 -41.17
CA ALA A 770 -21.96 23.98 -41.23
C ALA A 770 -21.20 25.24 -40.72
N CYS A 771 -19.99 24.94 -40.22
CA CYS A 771 -18.74 25.72 -40.17
C CYS A 771 -18.58 26.98 -39.30
N SER A 772 -17.93 26.75 -38.15
CA SER A 772 -16.59 27.31 -37.82
C SER A 772 -16.45 28.70 -37.17
N MET A 773 -15.28 28.87 -36.53
CA MET A 773 -14.69 30.11 -36.02
C MET A 773 -15.41 30.83 -34.87
N ARG A 774 -15.07 30.46 -33.63
CA ARG A 774 -13.92 31.07 -32.94
C ARG A 774 -13.31 30.10 -31.93
#